data_AF-A0AAE3WH60-F1
#
_entry.id   AF-A0AAE3WH60-F1
#
_cell.length_a   1.000
_cell.length_b   1.000
_cell.length_c   1.000
_cell.angle_alpha   90.00
_cell.angle_beta   90.00
_cell.angle_gamma   90.00
#
_symmetry.space_group_name_H-M   'P 1'
#
loop_
_entity.id
_entity.type
_entity.pdbx_description
1 polymer ?
#
loop_
_entity_poly.entity_id
_entity_poly.type
_entity_poly.pdbx_seq_one_letter_code
_entity_poly.pdbx_strand_id
1 'polypeptide(L)'
;MKRMLSIRMICCLVLMIFSLQSLLPGMITGGEVSASEKKEMVWKQKKIVQIKKARQLIGETVTVSGIVTADQSAVGNGKLSTYIQDKSAGINIYSAQPNHFPELKAGMKVTVTGKITSYKGMIEIVPDQGRLKIDAVNQTLPKAKRVSVKQLETDQAGKHEGRLVKIKGYVEAKPAQPAGGGYNVEIIDKKYHSTILRVMVDTNAIDKVKTGKWYEFTGVLSRYDTLQVLPRHKDDIKLLKRQPKPPKMKKEYKATVDRVVDGDTIHLKKPVLGTTKVRFVNMDTPETYHKPKNELDQNQLRFGQQATDYLKTLLSSGDQVTLKIGPEAKDSYGRLLAQVKTKKGLNTNLELVKKGYAPTYFIWPVGDDKDYHTFQKAVKEAKEKGQGIWNEADPLLEQPFEFRAREQKKGLARYVGDSAVKTYVSPDNWKEIDVEKRIFFASKEEAEQAGYQPAKDASEVPLTILSMNDLHGKIDQEYELDLKGDGNKGMYGRMDYVAAYMKQKQAAHKNTITVHAGDMIGGSSPISSLLQDEPTVELMENIGFDVGTVGNHEFDEGVDELLRILNGGEHPKGTKGYDGQNFPLVCANCEYKDTGKPLLPAYEIIDVEGIPVAFIGVVTKSAAGMVMPEGIKDIQFTDEVKAVNEAAKELKQKGVKAIAVLAHMTASQNGDTITGESAKLAKEGDDEIDVIFAGHNHEVVNGEVNGKLIVQAFEYGKAIGEVNVTLDRKTKDIVKKSANIQYVDQAGIEKDKEAADILAHYGKEVEPIISEVVGEAGVKMEGGYSNDGDTPLGNLIADGMRYSMKSDFAMMNGGGIRQNLEKGPITWGDLFNIQPFGNVLVKLEIKGKDLVEIIEAQISPQFGPDYSISGFSYSYDPVTYKVVDLKLTDGSAVAFDQTYTLTVNNFMATATGSKYAPIGRLGKNPETGPEDLEATVDFVKSFEGASIVYQKEGRIQKAKQEEKAAS
;
A
#
# COMPACT_ATOMS: atom_id res chain seq x y z
N MET A 1 -46.86 37.55 -11.18
CA MET A 1 -47.00 36.46 -12.18
C MET A 1 -46.77 35.16 -11.43
N LYS A 2 -47.83 34.40 -11.13
CA LYS A 2 -48.25 33.16 -11.83
C LYS A 2 -47.12 32.09 -11.79
N ARG A 3 -47.26 30.86 -11.30
CA ARG A 3 -48.39 30.01 -10.88
C ARG A 3 -47.74 28.74 -10.27
N MET A 4 -48.07 28.33 -9.05
CA MET A 4 -48.83 27.10 -8.74
C MET A 4 -49.14 26.16 -9.94
N LEU A 5 -48.69 24.91 -9.87
CA LEU A 5 -49.40 23.64 -10.15
C LEU A 5 -48.36 22.51 -9.88
N SER A 6 -48.43 21.55 -8.95
CA SER A 6 -49.50 20.73 -8.33
C SER A 6 -49.58 19.31 -8.92
N ILE A 7 -49.45 18.32 -8.00
CA ILE A 7 -50.06 16.96 -7.98
C ILE A 7 -49.40 15.90 -8.89
N ARG A 8 -48.62 14.96 -8.33
CA ARG A 8 -49.04 13.65 -7.75
C ARG A 8 -49.85 12.76 -8.69
N MET A 9 -49.27 11.64 -9.09
CA MET A 9 -50.01 10.40 -9.36
C MET A 9 -49.37 9.29 -8.53
N ILE A 10 -50.08 8.93 -7.45
CA ILE A 10 -49.89 7.74 -6.63
C ILE A 10 -51.18 6.91 -6.83
N CYS A 11 -51.01 5.58 -6.82
CA CYS A 11 -52.04 4.54 -6.63
C CYS A 11 -52.96 4.25 -7.85
N CYS A 12 -53.49 3.03 -8.06
CA CYS A 12 -53.94 2.07 -7.05
C CYS A 12 -54.28 0.70 -7.68
N LEU A 13 -54.15 -0.37 -6.90
CA LEU A 13 -55.24 -1.33 -6.73
C LEU A 13 -55.14 -1.95 -5.32
N VAL A 14 -56.12 -1.96 -4.42
CA VAL A 14 -57.41 -1.27 -4.26
C VAL A 14 -57.76 -1.40 -2.76
N LEU A 15 -58.26 -0.31 -2.18
CA LEU A 15 -59.29 -0.32 -1.14
C LEU A 15 -60.49 0.33 -1.82
N MET A 16 -61.65 -0.34 -1.89
CA MET A 16 -62.86 0.25 -2.47
C MET A 16 -63.96 0.42 -1.43
N ILE A 17 -64.47 1.65 -1.42
CA ILE A 17 -65.66 2.18 -0.76
C ILE A 17 -66.84 2.04 -1.74
N PHE A 18 -68.04 1.76 -1.24
CA PHE A 18 -69.33 2.33 -1.73
C PHE A 18 -70.12 2.69 -0.46
N SER A 19 -70.30 3.98 -0.13
CA SER A 19 -71.31 4.96 -0.57
C SER A 19 -72.59 5.00 0.30
N LEU A 20 -72.94 6.25 0.64
CA LEU A 20 -74.08 6.81 1.37
C LEU A 20 -75.47 6.12 1.35
N GLN A 21 -76.15 6.34 2.49
CA GLN A 21 -77.59 6.58 2.72
C GLN A 21 -78.62 5.49 2.35
N SER A 22 -79.27 4.91 3.38
CA SER A 22 -80.63 5.31 3.81
C SER A 22 -81.26 4.28 4.79
N LEU A 23 -82.01 4.82 5.76
CA LEU A 23 -83.17 4.23 6.46
C LEU A 23 -82.96 3.08 7.48
N LEU A 24 -83.11 3.45 8.75
CA LEU A 24 -83.76 2.69 9.84
C LEU A 24 -85.11 2.09 9.38
N PRO A 25 -85.64 0.96 9.96
CA PRO A 25 -85.92 0.89 11.40
C PRO A 25 -85.85 -0.51 12.08
N GLY A 26 -85.92 -0.49 13.42
CA GLY A 26 -86.24 -1.66 14.26
C GLY A 26 -85.36 -1.74 15.52
N MET A 27 -85.29 -0.71 16.36
CA MET A 27 -86.12 -0.52 17.58
C MET A 27 -86.09 -1.68 18.60
N ILE A 28 -85.62 -1.30 19.81
CA ILE A 28 -86.24 -1.57 21.14
C ILE A 28 -86.02 -3.00 21.68
N THR A 29 -85.50 -3.26 22.88
CA THR A 29 -85.27 -2.54 24.16
C THR A 29 -84.32 -3.42 24.99
N GLY A 30 -83.41 -2.92 25.82
CA GLY A 30 -83.69 -2.27 27.11
C GLY A 30 -83.41 -3.26 28.25
N GLY A 31 -82.86 -2.77 29.36
CA GLY A 31 -82.88 -3.47 30.65
C GLY A 31 -81.52 -3.93 31.17
N GLU A 32 -81.08 -3.22 32.21
CA GLU A 32 -80.06 -3.61 33.19
C GLU A 32 -80.34 -4.99 33.82
N VAL A 33 -79.31 -5.55 34.49
CA VAL A 33 -79.29 -6.53 35.62
C VAL A 33 -78.05 -7.40 35.42
N SER A 34 -77.16 -7.66 36.38
CA SER A 34 -77.07 -7.23 37.78
C SER A 34 -75.71 -7.62 38.34
N ALA A 35 -75.49 -7.25 39.60
CA ALA A 35 -74.37 -7.55 40.46
C ALA A 35 -74.15 -9.06 40.78
N SER A 36 -74.18 -9.96 39.80
CA SER A 36 -73.96 -11.41 40.00
C SER A 36 -72.62 -11.97 39.51
N GLU A 37 -71.72 -11.15 38.96
CA GLU A 37 -70.40 -11.62 38.48
C GLU A 37 -69.21 -10.99 39.23
N LYS A 38 -69.46 -10.50 40.45
CA LYS A 38 -68.41 -10.14 41.42
C LYS A 38 -68.52 -10.98 42.68
N LYS A 39 -68.18 -12.27 42.58
CA LYS A 39 -67.34 -13.01 43.55
C LYS A 39 -67.21 -14.49 43.16
N GLU A 40 -65.97 -14.96 43.25
CA GLU A 40 -65.50 -16.36 43.26
C GLU A 40 -65.46 -17.14 41.93
N MET A 41 -64.29 -17.08 41.26
CA MET A 41 -63.64 -18.29 40.73
C MET A 41 -62.12 -18.20 40.88
N VAL A 42 -61.67 -18.55 42.09
CA VAL A 42 -60.53 -19.44 42.41
C VAL A 42 -59.36 -19.44 41.40
N TRP A 43 -58.22 -18.88 41.84
CA TRP A 43 -56.91 -19.18 41.25
C TRP A 43 -56.69 -20.69 41.26
N LYS A 44 -56.80 -21.35 40.10
CA LYS A 44 -56.26 -22.71 39.93
C LYS A 44 -54.76 -22.65 40.25
N GLN A 45 -54.37 -23.17 41.41
CA GLN A 45 -52.99 -23.55 41.70
C GLN A 45 -52.49 -24.41 40.52
N LYS A 46 -51.61 -23.87 39.67
CA LYS A 46 -50.83 -24.71 38.75
C LYS A 46 -50.09 -25.71 39.62
N LYS A 47 -50.46 -26.99 39.52
CA LYS A 47 -49.91 -28.10 40.29
C LYS A 47 -48.39 -28.09 40.21
N ILE A 48 -47.70 -28.12 41.36
CA ILE A 48 -46.24 -28.23 41.40
C ILE A 48 -45.82 -29.50 40.64
N VAL A 49 -44.98 -29.33 39.63
CA VAL A 49 -44.49 -30.42 38.77
C VAL A 49 -43.15 -30.92 39.31
N GLN A 50 -42.91 -32.23 39.21
CA GLN A 50 -41.59 -32.80 39.52
C GLN A 50 -40.54 -32.26 38.55
N ILE A 51 -39.34 -31.95 39.05
CA ILE A 51 -38.27 -31.35 38.24
C ILE A 51 -37.92 -32.22 37.03
N LYS A 52 -37.94 -33.55 37.16
CA LYS A 52 -37.68 -34.46 36.04
C LYS A 52 -38.66 -34.26 34.87
N LYS A 53 -39.94 -34.02 35.15
CA LYS A 53 -40.96 -33.74 34.14
C LYS A 53 -40.82 -32.32 33.61
N ALA A 54 -40.56 -31.34 34.48
CA ALA A 54 -40.33 -29.95 34.08
C ALA A 54 -39.19 -29.81 33.06
N ARG A 55 -38.10 -30.56 33.21
CA ARG A 55 -36.97 -30.56 32.27
C ARG A 55 -37.32 -31.01 30.85
N GLN A 56 -38.49 -31.61 30.63
CA GLN A 56 -38.97 -32.04 29.31
C GLN A 56 -39.89 -31.00 28.64
N LEU A 57 -40.23 -29.91 29.33
CA LEU A 57 -41.22 -28.92 28.91
C LEU A 57 -40.56 -27.61 28.48
N ILE A 58 -39.52 -27.69 27.64
CA ILE A 58 -38.78 -26.52 27.15
C ILE A 58 -39.74 -25.58 26.41
N GLY A 59 -39.70 -24.30 26.77
CA GLY A 59 -40.61 -23.27 26.25
C GLY A 59 -41.87 -23.05 27.10
N GLU A 60 -42.21 -23.95 28.02
CA GLU A 60 -43.40 -23.83 28.86
C GLU A 60 -43.13 -23.17 30.22
N THR A 61 -44.14 -22.48 30.75
CA THR A 61 -44.13 -21.95 32.12
C THR A 61 -44.69 -22.95 33.11
N VAL A 62 -43.83 -23.43 34.01
CA VAL A 62 -44.13 -24.45 35.01
C VAL A 62 -43.83 -23.96 36.42
N THR A 63 -44.43 -24.59 37.43
CA THR A 63 -44.08 -24.37 38.83
C THR A 63 -43.37 -25.61 39.38
N VAL A 64 -42.16 -25.45 39.90
CA VAL A 64 -41.36 -26.53 40.52
C VAL A 64 -40.94 -26.14 41.94
N SER A 65 -40.70 -27.14 42.79
CA SER A 65 -40.18 -26.95 44.14
C SER A 65 -38.99 -27.86 44.38
N GLY A 66 -37.96 -27.36 45.06
CA GLY A 66 -36.74 -28.11 45.31
C GLY A 66 -35.86 -27.47 46.39
N ILE A 67 -34.86 -28.22 46.83
CA ILE A 67 -33.83 -27.73 47.76
C ILE A 67 -32.69 -27.13 46.95
N VAL A 68 -32.33 -25.88 47.23
CA VAL A 68 -31.15 -25.21 46.69
C VAL A 68 -29.91 -25.98 47.12
N THR A 69 -29.08 -26.38 46.16
CA THR A 69 -27.94 -27.28 46.38
C THR A 69 -26.60 -26.57 46.43
N ALA A 70 -26.52 -25.33 45.97
CA ALA A 70 -25.33 -24.48 45.96
C ALA A 70 -25.71 -23.03 46.27
N ASP A 71 -24.82 -22.27 46.91
CA ASP A 71 -25.06 -20.84 47.14
C ASP A 71 -25.00 -20.08 45.82
N GLN A 72 -25.97 -19.21 45.55
CA GLN A 72 -25.99 -18.38 44.34
C GLN A 72 -24.71 -17.56 44.21
N SER A 73 -24.20 -16.99 45.29
CA SER A 73 -22.95 -16.22 45.30
C SER A 73 -21.72 -17.06 44.96
N ALA A 74 -21.75 -18.37 45.21
CA ALA A 74 -20.62 -19.26 44.95
C ALA A 74 -20.56 -19.77 43.49
N VAL A 75 -21.72 -19.92 42.84
CA VAL A 75 -21.79 -20.52 41.50
C VAL A 75 -22.38 -19.61 40.41
N GLY A 76 -22.92 -18.46 40.79
CA GLY A 76 -23.68 -17.58 39.92
C GLY A 76 -22.89 -16.50 39.18
N ASN A 77 -21.64 -16.22 39.60
CA ASN A 77 -20.78 -15.18 39.01
C ASN A 77 -21.50 -13.83 38.86
N GLY A 78 -22.09 -13.34 39.96
CA GLY A 78 -22.85 -12.09 39.99
C GLY A 78 -24.26 -12.13 39.39
N LYS A 79 -24.74 -13.28 38.91
CA LYS A 79 -26.11 -13.48 38.39
C LYS A 79 -26.95 -14.36 39.34
N LEU A 80 -28.26 -14.41 39.13
CA LEU A 80 -29.08 -15.47 39.72
C LEU A 80 -28.82 -16.72 38.88
N SER A 81 -27.90 -17.57 39.31
CA SER A 81 -27.70 -18.89 38.72
C SER A 81 -27.34 -19.87 39.82
N THR A 82 -28.30 -20.70 40.23
CA THR A 82 -28.08 -21.77 41.21
C THR A 82 -29.03 -22.95 40.98
N TYR A 83 -28.71 -24.11 41.54
CA TYR A 83 -29.42 -25.35 41.28
C TYR A 83 -30.36 -25.72 42.42
N ILE A 84 -31.61 -26.05 42.08
CA ILE A 84 -32.54 -26.72 42.98
C ILE A 84 -32.67 -28.19 42.63
N GLN A 85 -32.89 -29.02 43.63
CA GLN A 85 -33.02 -30.47 43.45
C GLN A 85 -34.18 -31.02 44.28
N ASP A 86 -35.00 -31.85 43.65
CA ASP A 86 -36.03 -32.68 44.29
C ASP A 86 -35.60 -34.16 44.29
N LYS A 87 -36.50 -35.08 44.65
CA LYS A 87 -36.19 -36.53 44.63
C LYS A 87 -35.93 -37.05 43.20
N SER A 88 -36.55 -36.42 42.19
CA SER A 88 -36.59 -36.84 40.80
C SER A 88 -35.38 -36.35 39.97
N ALA A 89 -35.03 -35.07 40.03
CA ALA A 89 -33.96 -34.42 39.25
C ALA A 89 -33.54 -33.08 39.87
N GLY A 90 -32.60 -32.37 39.23
CA GLY A 90 -32.30 -30.98 39.56
C GLY A 90 -32.32 -30.08 38.33
N ILE A 91 -32.42 -28.77 38.54
CA ILE A 91 -32.53 -27.75 37.48
C ILE A 91 -31.88 -26.46 37.94
N ASN A 92 -31.24 -25.73 37.02
CA ASN A 92 -30.68 -24.41 37.29
C ASN A 92 -31.82 -23.37 37.31
N ILE A 93 -31.81 -22.45 38.27
CA ILE A 93 -32.66 -21.24 38.26
C ILE A 93 -31.78 -20.12 37.72
N TYR A 94 -32.20 -19.49 36.62
CA TYR A 94 -31.41 -18.48 35.93
C TYR A 94 -32.12 -17.14 35.77
N SER A 95 -31.46 -16.04 36.10
CA SER A 95 -31.80 -14.68 35.66
C SER A 95 -30.53 -13.81 35.59
N ALA A 96 -30.41 -13.03 34.51
CA ALA A 96 -29.36 -12.02 34.37
C ALA A 96 -29.53 -10.82 35.32
N GLN A 97 -30.73 -10.63 35.88
CA GLN A 97 -31.06 -9.56 36.82
C GLN A 97 -31.35 -10.16 38.21
N PRO A 98 -30.32 -10.41 39.05
CA PRO A 98 -30.51 -11.03 40.36
C PRO A 98 -31.28 -10.14 41.34
N ASN A 99 -31.16 -8.82 41.23
CA ASN A 99 -31.72 -7.85 42.18
C ASN A 99 -33.25 -7.88 42.28
N HIS A 100 -33.94 -8.52 41.33
CA HIS A 100 -35.40 -8.71 41.35
C HIS A 100 -35.85 -9.95 42.14
N PHE A 101 -34.92 -10.72 42.70
CA PHE A 101 -35.20 -12.00 43.37
C PHE A 101 -34.45 -12.10 44.71
N PRO A 102 -34.98 -12.85 45.69
CA PRO A 102 -34.27 -13.08 46.94
C PRO A 102 -32.98 -13.90 46.71
N GLU A 103 -31.95 -13.64 47.51
CA GLU A 103 -30.70 -14.41 47.48
C GLU A 103 -30.95 -15.88 47.87
N LEU A 104 -30.49 -16.80 47.04
CA LEU A 104 -30.66 -18.23 47.27
C LEU A 104 -29.40 -18.89 47.85
N LYS A 105 -29.56 -19.54 49.02
CA LYS A 105 -28.50 -20.27 49.72
C LYS A 105 -28.79 -21.75 49.81
N ALA A 106 -27.75 -22.56 49.83
CA ALA A 106 -27.83 -24.00 49.96
C ALA A 106 -28.63 -24.39 51.21
N GLY A 107 -29.53 -25.37 51.06
CA GLY A 107 -30.45 -25.78 52.12
C GLY A 107 -31.73 -24.95 52.21
N MET A 108 -31.92 -23.92 51.37
CA MET A 108 -33.25 -23.32 51.21
C MET A 108 -34.16 -24.23 50.37
N LYS A 109 -35.39 -24.47 50.82
CA LYS A 109 -36.45 -25.02 49.97
C LYS A 109 -37.17 -23.86 49.30
N VAL A 110 -37.26 -23.91 47.99
CA VAL A 110 -37.89 -22.85 47.19
C VAL A 110 -38.94 -23.42 46.26
N THR A 111 -39.93 -22.59 45.95
CA THR A 111 -40.90 -22.81 44.88
C THR A 111 -40.74 -21.71 43.86
N VAL A 112 -40.54 -22.09 42.60
CA VAL A 112 -40.31 -21.18 41.48
C VAL A 112 -41.32 -21.46 40.37
N THR A 113 -41.97 -20.42 39.89
CA THR A 113 -42.73 -20.46 38.63
C THR A 113 -41.99 -19.66 37.57
N GLY A 114 -41.78 -20.27 36.42
CA GLY A 114 -40.98 -19.67 35.37
C GLY A 114 -40.95 -20.51 34.10
N LYS A 115 -40.37 -19.96 33.05
CA LYS A 115 -40.23 -20.61 31.74
C LYS A 115 -39.04 -21.55 31.73
N ILE A 116 -39.20 -22.77 31.23
CA ILE A 116 -38.09 -23.70 31.02
C ILE A 116 -37.35 -23.33 29.74
N THR A 117 -36.04 -23.15 29.82
CA THR A 117 -35.17 -22.81 28.68
C THR A 117 -33.99 -23.78 28.60
N SER A 118 -33.26 -23.72 27.48
CA SER A 118 -31.97 -24.37 27.37
C SER A 118 -30.92 -23.41 26.85
N TYR A 119 -29.77 -23.40 27.51
CA TYR A 119 -28.61 -22.62 27.10
C TYR A 119 -27.39 -23.54 27.08
N LYS A 120 -26.76 -23.68 25.90
CA LYS A 120 -25.56 -24.53 25.74
C LYS A 120 -25.77 -25.96 26.26
N GLY A 121 -26.97 -26.51 26.00
CA GLY A 121 -27.43 -27.82 26.45
C GLY A 121 -27.88 -27.88 27.92
N MET A 122 -27.57 -26.89 28.76
CA MET A 122 -28.04 -26.84 30.15
C MET A 122 -29.55 -26.58 30.17
N ILE A 123 -30.32 -27.34 30.95
CA ILE A 123 -31.74 -27.05 31.18
C ILE A 123 -31.90 -26.19 32.43
N GLU A 124 -32.62 -25.09 32.29
CA GLU A 124 -32.82 -24.09 33.34
C GLU A 124 -34.27 -23.59 33.40
N ILE A 125 -34.65 -23.00 34.53
CA ILE A 125 -35.92 -22.30 34.72
C ILE A 125 -35.63 -20.81 34.93
N VAL A 126 -36.22 -19.97 34.08
CA VAL A 126 -36.16 -18.51 34.20
C VAL A 126 -37.39 -18.05 34.99
N PRO A 127 -37.24 -17.60 36.25
CA PRO A 127 -38.36 -17.23 37.10
C PRO A 127 -39.10 -16.01 36.56
N ASP A 128 -40.44 -16.05 36.58
CA ASP A 128 -41.25 -14.85 36.34
C ASP A 128 -41.05 -13.87 37.52
N GLN A 129 -41.08 -12.56 37.26
CA GLN A 129 -40.92 -11.54 38.31
C GLN A 129 -41.93 -11.77 39.45
N GLY A 130 -41.44 -11.77 40.70
CA GLY A 130 -42.25 -12.00 41.90
C GLY A 130 -42.72 -13.46 42.11
N ARG A 131 -42.38 -14.41 41.24
CA ARG A 131 -42.82 -15.82 41.33
C ARG A 131 -41.76 -16.80 41.80
N LEU A 132 -40.81 -16.32 42.60
CA LEU A 132 -39.80 -17.12 43.29
C LEU A 132 -39.96 -16.92 44.79
N LYS A 133 -40.28 -18.00 45.52
CA LYS A 133 -40.58 -17.98 46.95
C LYS A 133 -39.66 -18.93 47.72
N ILE A 134 -39.14 -18.47 48.85
CA ILE A 134 -38.46 -19.31 49.83
C ILE A 134 -39.53 -19.90 50.77
N ASP A 135 -39.67 -21.23 50.76
CA ASP A 135 -40.66 -21.95 51.54
C ASP A 135 -40.12 -22.35 52.93
N ALA A 136 -38.83 -22.68 53.01
CA ALA A 136 -38.14 -23.03 54.25
C ALA A 136 -36.63 -22.80 54.13
N VAL A 137 -35.96 -22.59 55.26
CA VAL A 137 -34.50 -22.49 55.36
C VAL A 137 -33.92 -23.71 56.10
N ASN A 138 -32.60 -23.89 56.07
CA ASN A 138 -31.86 -24.93 56.81
C ASN A 138 -32.30 -26.39 56.57
N GLN A 139 -32.78 -26.70 55.36
CA GLN A 139 -33.12 -28.05 54.96
C GLN A 139 -31.87 -28.90 54.68
N THR A 140 -31.95 -30.19 54.97
CA THR A 140 -30.87 -31.14 54.67
C THR A 140 -30.66 -31.27 53.17
N LEU A 141 -29.42 -31.12 52.71
CA LEU A 141 -29.06 -31.26 51.30
C LEU A 141 -29.26 -32.71 50.79
N PRO A 142 -29.66 -32.89 49.52
CA PRO A 142 -29.75 -34.21 48.91
C PRO A 142 -28.41 -34.97 48.93
N LYS A 143 -28.44 -36.29 49.13
CA LYS A 143 -27.23 -37.12 49.05
C LYS A 143 -26.66 -37.13 47.62
N ALA A 144 -25.34 -36.92 47.51
CA ALA A 144 -24.64 -36.95 46.23
C ALA A 144 -24.58 -38.37 45.62
N LYS A 145 -24.83 -38.48 44.31
CA LYS A 145 -24.73 -39.75 43.56
C LYS A 145 -23.32 -40.01 43.06
N ARG A 146 -22.82 -41.24 43.13
CA ARG A 146 -21.50 -41.57 42.58
C ARG A 146 -21.55 -41.71 41.05
N VAL A 147 -20.59 -41.10 40.37
CA VAL A 147 -20.43 -41.13 38.90
C VAL A 147 -18.95 -41.33 38.56
N SER A 148 -18.63 -42.06 37.50
CA SER A 148 -17.26 -42.22 37.01
C SER A 148 -16.92 -41.22 35.90
N VAL A 149 -15.63 -40.96 35.68
CA VAL A 149 -15.16 -40.07 34.59
C VAL A 149 -15.64 -40.57 33.23
N LYS A 150 -15.49 -41.88 32.95
CA LYS A 150 -16.00 -42.52 31.73
C LYS A 150 -17.49 -42.24 31.47
N GLN A 151 -18.32 -42.24 32.51
CA GLN A 151 -19.76 -41.99 32.35
C GLN A 151 -20.08 -40.53 32.01
N LEU A 152 -19.21 -39.59 32.38
CA LEU A 152 -19.34 -38.18 32.02
C LEU A 152 -18.88 -37.95 30.58
N GLU A 153 -17.73 -38.52 30.20
CA GLU A 153 -17.18 -38.42 28.84
C GLU A 153 -18.11 -39.01 27.78
N THR A 154 -18.78 -40.12 28.09
CA THR A 154 -19.75 -40.79 27.20
C THR A 154 -21.20 -40.31 27.38
N ASP A 155 -21.42 -39.24 28.16
CA ASP A 155 -22.72 -38.68 28.51
C ASP A 155 -23.75 -39.66 29.14
N GLN A 156 -23.31 -40.86 29.57
CA GLN A 156 -24.15 -41.83 30.28
C GLN A 156 -24.65 -41.30 31.63
N ALA A 157 -24.00 -40.26 32.16
CA ALA A 157 -24.37 -39.56 33.38
C ALA A 157 -25.39 -38.44 33.20
N GLY A 158 -25.81 -38.10 31.97
CA GLY A 158 -26.72 -36.97 31.70
C GLY A 158 -28.05 -37.03 32.47
N LYS A 159 -28.53 -38.23 32.81
CA LYS A 159 -29.69 -38.44 33.70
C LYS A 159 -29.52 -37.91 35.14
N HIS A 160 -28.32 -37.48 35.51
CA HIS A 160 -27.99 -36.89 36.81
C HIS A 160 -27.73 -35.38 36.74
N GLU A 161 -27.90 -34.75 35.58
CA GLU A 161 -27.74 -33.31 35.41
C GLU A 161 -28.63 -32.52 36.40
N GLY A 162 -28.08 -31.42 36.91
CA GLY A 162 -28.63 -30.58 37.96
C GLY A 162 -28.58 -31.19 39.37
N ARG A 163 -28.06 -32.42 39.54
CA ARG A 163 -28.00 -33.10 40.85
C ARG A 163 -26.61 -33.05 41.44
N LEU A 164 -26.54 -33.18 42.77
CA LEU A 164 -25.29 -33.43 43.46
C LEU A 164 -24.70 -34.80 43.07
N VAL A 165 -23.46 -34.80 42.63
CA VAL A 165 -22.68 -35.97 42.26
C VAL A 165 -21.34 -36.01 42.99
N LYS A 166 -20.75 -37.20 43.02
CA LYS A 166 -19.44 -37.47 43.60
C LYS A 166 -18.60 -38.28 42.62
N ILE A 167 -17.41 -37.77 42.30
CA ILE A 167 -16.50 -38.35 41.31
C ILE A 167 -15.08 -38.47 41.86
N LYS A 168 -14.34 -39.48 41.39
CA LYS A 168 -12.90 -39.60 41.64
C LYS A 168 -12.13 -39.35 40.36
N GLY A 169 -11.12 -38.50 40.42
CA GLY A 169 -10.30 -38.15 39.27
C GLY A 169 -8.88 -37.78 39.68
N TYR A 170 -7.95 -37.98 38.76
CA TYR A 170 -6.60 -37.45 38.81
C TYR A 170 -6.60 -36.08 38.15
N VAL A 171 -6.06 -35.06 38.83
CA VAL A 171 -5.93 -33.72 38.24
C VAL A 171 -4.74 -33.74 37.30
N GLU A 172 -5.03 -33.77 36.00
CA GLU A 172 -4.03 -33.78 34.93
C GLU A 172 -3.52 -32.36 34.69
N ALA A 173 -4.44 -31.44 34.38
CA ALA A 173 -4.12 -30.05 34.10
C ALA A 173 -4.96 -29.10 34.96
N LYS A 174 -4.33 -28.02 35.41
CA LYS A 174 -4.96 -26.89 36.09
C LYS A 174 -4.55 -25.62 35.34
N PRO A 175 -5.49 -24.84 34.79
CA PRO A 175 -5.16 -23.60 34.10
C PRO A 175 -4.63 -22.54 35.08
N ALA A 176 -3.72 -21.69 34.60
CA ALA A 176 -3.11 -20.62 35.40
C ALA A 176 -4.11 -19.49 35.73
N GLN A 177 -5.02 -19.18 34.78
CA GLN A 177 -6.01 -18.12 34.91
C GLN A 177 -7.44 -18.65 34.72
N PRO A 178 -8.45 -18.04 35.37
CA PRO A 178 -9.85 -18.41 35.18
C PRO A 178 -10.40 -17.86 33.86
N ALA A 179 -11.41 -18.52 33.29
CA ALA A 179 -12.13 -18.08 32.10
C ALA A 179 -13.64 -18.10 32.36
N GLY A 180 -14.33 -16.96 32.15
CA GLY A 180 -15.78 -16.85 32.37
C GLY A 180 -16.21 -17.03 33.84
N GLY A 181 -15.42 -16.55 34.79
CA GLY A 181 -15.71 -16.62 36.23
C GLY A 181 -15.29 -17.93 36.94
N GLY A 182 -14.58 -18.84 36.25
CA GLY A 182 -14.11 -20.10 36.86
C GLY A 182 -12.95 -20.77 36.12
N TYR A 183 -12.32 -21.72 36.78
CA TYR A 183 -11.23 -22.55 36.26
C TYR A 183 -11.79 -23.86 35.69
N ASN A 184 -11.39 -24.21 34.47
CA ASN A 184 -11.69 -25.51 33.87
C ASN A 184 -10.54 -26.48 34.18
N VAL A 185 -10.64 -27.20 35.29
CA VAL A 185 -9.63 -28.17 35.69
C VAL A 185 -9.91 -29.50 34.98
N GLU A 186 -8.94 -30.04 34.26
CA GLU A 186 -9.06 -31.33 33.61
C GLU A 186 -8.75 -32.46 34.59
N ILE A 187 -9.71 -33.39 34.72
CA ILE A 187 -9.53 -34.59 35.53
C ILE A 187 -9.70 -35.85 34.69
N ILE A 188 -8.81 -36.83 34.92
CA ILE A 188 -8.81 -38.11 34.21
C ILE A 188 -8.96 -39.30 35.14
N ASP A 189 -9.38 -40.43 34.58
CA ASP A 189 -9.28 -41.72 35.24
C ASP A 189 -8.03 -42.53 34.81
N LYS A 190 -7.90 -43.75 35.33
CA LYS A 190 -6.74 -44.62 35.06
C LYS A 190 -6.62 -45.06 33.59
N LYS A 191 -7.65 -44.85 32.79
CA LYS A 191 -7.74 -45.22 31.38
C LYS A 191 -7.75 -43.99 30.46
N TYR A 192 -7.44 -42.80 30.99
CA TYR A 192 -7.42 -41.53 30.26
C TYR A 192 -8.77 -41.07 29.70
N HIS A 193 -9.88 -41.57 30.25
CA HIS A 193 -11.16 -40.87 30.07
C HIS A 193 -11.04 -39.54 30.81
N SER A 194 -11.47 -38.42 30.20
CA SER A 194 -11.37 -37.09 30.81
C SER A 194 -12.73 -36.42 31.01
N THR A 195 -12.78 -35.47 31.94
CA THR A 195 -13.95 -34.59 32.16
C THR A 195 -13.48 -33.27 32.77
N ILE A 196 -14.32 -32.24 32.64
CA ILE A 196 -14.05 -30.93 33.25
C ILE A 196 -14.62 -30.84 34.66
N LEU A 197 -13.78 -30.39 35.58
CA LEU A 197 -14.16 -29.88 36.89
C LEU A 197 -14.17 -28.34 36.83
N ARG A 198 -15.36 -27.75 36.82
CA ARG A 198 -15.55 -26.30 36.77
C ARG A 198 -15.48 -25.73 38.18
N VAL A 199 -14.41 -25.01 38.51
CA VAL A 199 -14.22 -24.41 39.84
C VAL A 199 -14.43 -22.90 39.75
N MET A 200 -15.54 -22.39 40.27
CA MET A 200 -15.86 -20.96 40.22
C MET A 200 -14.94 -20.16 41.13
N VAL A 201 -14.51 -18.98 40.69
CA VAL A 201 -13.59 -18.11 41.44
C VAL A 201 -14.14 -17.80 42.84
N ASP A 202 -15.42 -17.49 42.93
CA ASP A 202 -16.11 -17.12 44.17
C ASP A 202 -16.13 -18.23 45.23
N THR A 203 -15.93 -19.50 44.84
CA THR A 203 -15.81 -20.62 45.81
C THR A 203 -14.48 -20.60 46.57
N ASN A 204 -13.47 -19.89 46.05
CA ASN A 204 -12.07 -19.97 46.46
C ASN A 204 -11.52 -21.42 46.51
N ALA A 205 -12.18 -22.39 45.87
CA ALA A 205 -11.87 -23.81 46.04
C ALA A 205 -10.65 -24.26 45.21
N ILE A 206 -10.23 -23.43 44.24
CA ILE A 206 -9.14 -23.74 43.32
C ILE A 206 -7.78 -23.95 44.03
N ASP A 207 -7.59 -23.36 45.21
CA ASP A 207 -6.38 -23.50 46.02
C ASP A 207 -6.18 -24.93 46.57
N LYS A 208 -7.28 -25.69 46.71
CA LYS A 208 -7.22 -27.10 47.15
C LYS A 208 -6.80 -28.04 46.03
N VAL A 209 -6.87 -27.59 44.78
CA VAL A 209 -6.59 -28.40 43.59
C VAL A 209 -5.11 -28.25 43.21
N LYS A 210 -4.38 -29.34 43.31
CA LYS A 210 -2.98 -29.47 42.86
C LYS A 210 -2.92 -30.49 41.73
N THR A 211 -2.18 -30.16 40.67
CA THR A 211 -1.88 -31.10 39.59
C THR A 211 -1.12 -32.31 40.13
N GLY A 212 -1.26 -33.45 39.47
CA GLY A 212 -0.51 -34.65 39.83
C GLY A 212 -1.07 -35.44 41.01
N LYS A 213 -2.30 -35.15 41.46
CA LYS A 213 -2.92 -35.78 42.63
C LYS A 213 -4.32 -36.30 42.32
N TRP A 214 -4.71 -37.35 43.06
CA TRP A 214 -6.03 -37.96 43.01
C TRP A 214 -6.96 -37.38 44.08
N TYR A 215 -8.17 -37.03 43.69
CA TYR A 215 -9.20 -36.42 44.54
C TYR A 215 -10.53 -37.16 44.42
N GLU A 216 -11.37 -37.00 45.45
CA GLU A 216 -12.81 -37.20 45.39
C GLU A 216 -13.47 -35.82 45.42
N PHE A 217 -14.18 -35.47 44.35
CA PHE A 217 -14.92 -34.24 44.21
C PHE A 217 -16.40 -34.49 44.45
N THR A 218 -17.06 -33.59 45.18
CA THR A 218 -18.52 -33.50 45.27
C THR A 218 -18.94 -32.19 44.59
N GLY A 219 -20.04 -32.18 43.86
CA GLY A 219 -20.47 -30.96 43.17
C GLY A 219 -21.78 -31.16 42.44
N VAL A 220 -22.32 -30.09 41.88
CA VAL A 220 -23.50 -30.18 41.01
C VAL A 220 -23.04 -30.64 39.63
N LEU A 221 -23.68 -31.68 39.07
CA LEU A 221 -23.45 -32.07 37.68
C LEU A 221 -24.16 -31.06 36.77
N SER A 222 -23.39 -30.27 36.06
CA SER A 222 -23.83 -29.20 35.16
C SER A 222 -23.50 -29.55 33.70
N ARG A 223 -23.97 -28.74 32.75
CA ARG A 223 -23.66 -28.87 31.32
C ARG A 223 -23.33 -27.52 30.71
N TYR A 224 -22.32 -27.46 29.86
CA TYR A 224 -22.03 -26.31 29.01
C TYR A 224 -21.36 -26.85 27.74
N ASP A 225 -22.18 -27.16 26.73
CA ASP A 225 -21.88 -28.02 25.58
C ASP A 225 -21.57 -29.49 25.97
N THR A 226 -20.74 -29.72 27.00
CA THR A 226 -20.44 -31.05 27.60
C THR A 226 -20.79 -31.10 29.10
N LEU A 227 -20.85 -32.30 29.67
CA LEU A 227 -21.06 -32.47 31.12
C LEU A 227 -19.83 -32.02 31.91
N GLN A 228 -20.07 -31.30 33.01
CA GLN A 228 -19.04 -30.80 33.92
C GLN A 228 -19.48 -30.90 35.38
N VAL A 229 -18.53 -31.07 36.30
CA VAL A 229 -18.82 -31.10 37.74
C VAL A 229 -18.45 -29.75 38.36
N LEU A 230 -19.40 -29.17 39.10
CA LEU A 230 -19.29 -27.84 39.71
C LEU A 230 -19.21 -27.96 41.25
N PRO A 231 -18.00 -27.97 41.87
CA PRO A 231 -17.85 -27.89 43.31
C PRO A 231 -18.46 -26.60 43.85
N ARG A 232 -19.03 -26.67 45.04
CA ARG A 232 -19.81 -25.57 45.61
C ARG A 232 -19.04 -24.77 46.66
N HIS A 233 -18.04 -25.40 47.28
CA HIS A 233 -17.14 -24.80 48.26
C HIS A 233 -15.87 -25.65 48.41
N LYS A 234 -14.92 -25.20 49.25
CA LYS A 234 -13.63 -25.87 49.46
C LYS A 234 -13.74 -27.33 49.93
N ASP A 235 -14.72 -27.67 50.76
CA ASP A 235 -14.83 -29.03 51.36
C ASP A 235 -15.40 -30.08 50.41
N ASP A 236 -15.96 -29.64 49.29
CA ASP A 236 -16.36 -30.50 48.19
C ASP A 236 -15.14 -31.14 47.48
N ILE A 237 -13.92 -30.63 47.73
CA ILE A 237 -12.67 -31.11 47.15
C ILE A 237 -11.85 -31.86 48.20
N LYS A 238 -11.86 -33.20 48.13
CA LYS A 238 -11.16 -34.06 49.10
C LYS A 238 -10.02 -34.82 48.46
N LEU A 239 -8.79 -34.56 48.91
CA LEU A 239 -7.63 -35.35 48.51
C LEU A 239 -7.81 -36.81 48.94
N LEU A 240 -7.58 -37.76 48.03
CA LEU A 240 -7.70 -39.17 48.37
C LEU A 240 -6.54 -39.62 49.28
N LYS A 241 -6.87 -40.26 50.41
CA LYS A 241 -5.87 -40.81 51.35
C LYS A 241 -4.88 -41.76 50.67
N ARG A 242 -5.37 -42.60 49.75
CA ARG A 242 -4.54 -43.45 48.89
C ARG A 242 -4.41 -42.78 47.52
N GLN A 243 -3.18 -42.57 47.07
CA GLN A 243 -2.86 -42.04 45.74
C GLN A 243 -2.50 -43.21 44.81
N PRO A 244 -3.42 -43.67 43.92
CA PRO A 244 -3.06 -44.63 42.88
C PRO A 244 -1.88 -44.12 42.04
N LYS A 245 -1.09 -45.03 41.44
CA LYS A 245 -0.05 -44.65 40.48
C LYS A 245 -0.67 -43.75 39.40
N PRO A 246 -0.04 -42.60 39.08
CA PRO A 246 -0.53 -41.73 38.04
C PRO A 246 -0.56 -42.48 36.71
N PRO A 247 -1.50 -42.15 35.81
CA PRO A 247 -1.45 -42.62 34.43
C PRO A 247 -0.09 -42.23 33.84
N LYS A 248 0.70 -43.21 33.36
CA LYS A 248 1.99 -42.95 32.69
C LYS A 248 1.78 -42.99 31.19
N MET A 249 2.09 -41.88 30.51
CA MET A 249 2.11 -41.89 29.05
C MET A 249 3.39 -42.59 28.58
N LYS A 250 3.23 -43.53 27.64
CA LYS A 250 4.36 -44.05 26.87
C LYS A 250 4.68 -43.05 25.77
N LYS A 251 5.95 -42.96 25.38
CA LYS A 251 6.38 -42.15 24.22
C LYS A 251 5.82 -42.72 22.90
N GLU A 252 5.60 -44.03 22.84
CA GLU A 252 5.11 -44.72 21.64
C GLU A 252 3.98 -45.69 21.97
N TYR A 253 2.98 -45.74 21.07
CA TYR A 253 1.86 -46.69 21.11
C TYR A 253 1.72 -47.41 19.78
N LYS A 254 1.51 -48.73 19.84
CA LYS A 254 1.08 -49.50 18.66
C LYS A 254 -0.42 -49.33 18.48
N ALA A 255 -0.83 -49.04 17.25
CA ALA A 255 -2.23 -48.89 16.87
C ALA A 255 -2.49 -49.51 15.50
N THR A 256 -3.77 -49.64 15.16
CA THR A 256 -4.22 -50.13 13.86
C THR A 256 -5.04 -49.06 13.19
N VAL A 257 -4.66 -48.69 11.97
CA VAL A 257 -5.38 -47.69 11.17
C VAL A 257 -6.76 -48.23 10.83
N ASP A 258 -7.78 -47.40 11.01
CA ASP A 258 -9.14 -47.65 10.53
C ASP A 258 -9.32 -47.04 9.13
N ARG A 259 -8.98 -45.76 8.97
CA ARG A 259 -9.01 -45.03 7.70
C ARG A 259 -8.16 -43.75 7.74
N VAL A 260 -7.76 -43.27 6.57
CA VAL A 260 -7.25 -41.91 6.34
C VAL A 260 -8.44 -40.96 6.18
N VAL A 261 -8.39 -39.81 6.84
CA VAL A 261 -9.45 -38.79 6.78
C VAL A 261 -9.11 -37.72 5.74
N ASP A 262 -7.92 -37.14 5.84
CA ASP A 262 -7.36 -36.12 4.97
C ASP A 262 -5.82 -36.23 4.97
N GLY A 263 -5.10 -35.23 4.45
CA GLY A 263 -3.64 -35.24 4.27
C GLY A 263 -2.82 -35.36 5.56
N ASP A 264 -3.41 -35.14 6.74
CA ASP A 264 -2.69 -35.15 8.01
C ASP A 264 -3.53 -35.70 9.19
N THR A 265 -4.69 -36.31 8.91
CA THR A 265 -5.56 -36.90 9.93
C THR A 265 -5.90 -38.36 9.58
N ILE A 266 -5.81 -39.23 10.59
CA ILE A 266 -6.25 -40.64 10.49
C ILE A 266 -7.16 -41.01 11.66
N HIS A 267 -7.96 -42.06 11.46
CA HIS A 267 -8.70 -42.72 12.52
C HIS A 267 -8.11 -44.10 12.83
N LEU A 268 -8.18 -44.51 14.10
CA LEU A 268 -7.72 -45.81 14.61
C LEU A 268 -8.88 -46.75 14.91
N LYS A 269 -8.68 -48.05 14.75
CA LYS A 269 -9.70 -49.07 15.09
C LYS A 269 -9.99 -49.18 16.58
N LYS A 270 -9.01 -48.83 17.43
CA LYS A 270 -9.14 -48.82 18.89
C LYS A 270 -8.54 -47.54 19.47
N PRO A 271 -9.14 -46.97 20.52
CA PRO A 271 -8.66 -45.72 21.08
C PRO A 271 -7.29 -45.87 21.73
N VAL A 272 -6.42 -44.89 21.50
CA VAL A 272 -5.16 -44.68 22.22
C VAL A 272 -5.34 -43.42 23.05
N LEU A 273 -5.02 -43.50 24.35
CA LEU A 273 -5.27 -42.42 25.32
C LEU A 273 -6.72 -41.88 25.28
N GLY A 274 -7.70 -42.75 25.03
CA GLY A 274 -9.11 -42.40 25.04
C GLY A 274 -9.67 -41.84 23.72
N THR A 275 -8.87 -41.70 22.66
CA THR A 275 -9.34 -41.20 21.35
C THR A 275 -8.92 -42.09 20.19
N THR A 276 -9.76 -42.17 19.16
CA THR A 276 -9.44 -42.86 17.89
C THR A 276 -8.94 -41.89 16.83
N LYS A 277 -9.06 -40.58 17.02
CA LYS A 277 -8.65 -39.58 16.04
C LYS A 277 -7.19 -39.21 16.27
N VAL A 278 -6.40 -39.15 15.21
CA VAL A 278 -4.98 -38.78 15.26
C VAL A 278 -4.73 -37.66 14.24
N ARG A 279 -4.16 -36.55 14.70
CA ARG A 279 -3.65 -35.45 13.86
C ARG A 279 -2.13 -35.53 13.83
N PHE A 280 -1.58 -35.41 12.63
CA PHE A 280 -0.16 -35.44 12.38
C PHE A 280 0.46 -34.14 12.92
N VAL A 281 1.62 -34.26 13.56
CA VAL A 281 2.40 -33.12 14.08
C VAL A 281 3.58 -32.81 13.17
N ASN A 282 4.18 -31.63 13.38
CA ASN A 282 5.39 -31.12 12.72
C ASN A 282 5.23 -30.76 11.23
N MET A 283 4.02 -30.87 10.71
CA MET A 283 3.66 -30.58 9.33
C MET A 283 2.21 -30.08 9.28
N ASP A 284 1.82 -29.49 8.17
CA ASP A 284 0.45 -29.00 7.98
C ASP A 284 0.05 -29.13 6.51
N THR A 285 -0.99 -29.90 6.19
CA THR A 285 -1.41 -30.09 4.78
C THR A 285 -2.49 -29.08 4.38
N PRO A 286 -2.60 -28.72 3.08
CA PRO A 286 -3.72 -27.91 2.59
C PRO A 286 -5.08 -28.56 2.88
N GLU A 287 -6.09 -27.74 3.10
CA GLU A 287 -7.38 -28.18 3.66
C GLU A 287 -8.32 -28.78 2.61
N THR A 288 -9.16 -29.73 3.03
CA THR A 288 -10.08 -30.47 2.12
C THR A 288 -11.57 -30.38 2.48
N TYR A 289 -11.92 -29.75 3.60
CA TYR A 289 -13.29 -29.78 4.13
C TYR A 289 -14.17 -28.60 3.69
N HIS A 290 -13.62 -27.61 3.00
CA HIS A 290 -14.30 -26.37 2.65
C HIS A 290 -14.96 -26.40 1.26
N LYS A 291 -15.85 -25.44 1.02
CA LYS A 291 -16.45 -25.21 -0.31
C LYS A 291 -15.71 -24.05 -1.00
N PRO A 292 -15.16 -24.24 -2.21
CA PRO A 292 -14.43 -23.18 -2.89
C PRO A 292 -15.28 -21.96 -3.22
N LYS A 293 -14.80 -20.77 -2.85
CA LYS A 293 -15.46 -19.48 -3.15
C LYS A 293 -14.62 -18.59 -4.04
N ASN A 294 -13.32 -18.85 -4.13
CA ASN A 294 -12.34 -18.11 -4.92
C ASN A 294 -11.19 -19.05 -5.34
N GLU A 295 -10.23 -18.50 -6.07
CA GLU A 295 -9.06 -19.23 -6.57
C GLU A 295 -8.20 -19.82 -5.43
N LEU A 296 -7.97 -19.06 -4.35
CA LEU A 296 -7.22 -19.54 -3.18
C LEU A 296 -7.87 -20.80 -2.58
N ASP A 297 -9.19 -20.81 -2.45
CA ASP A 297 -9.93 -21.96 -1.93
C ASP A 297 -9.83 -23.17 -2.87
N GLN A 298 -9.85 -22.96 -4.20
CA GLN A 298 -9.68 -24.03 -5.18
C GLN A 298 -8.26 -24.60 -5.15
N ASN A 299 -7.25 -23.73 -5.06
CA ASN A 299 -5.85 -24.09 -4.95
C ASN A 299 -5.59 -24.92 -3.68
N GLN A 300 -6.13 -24.49 -2.53
CA GLN A 300 -6.12 -25.25 -1.27
C GLN A 300 -6.74 -26.63 -1.40
N LEU A 301 -7.96 -26.72 -1.94
CA LEU A 301 -8.67 -28.00 -2.08
C LEU A 301 -7.91 -28.99 -2.98
N ARG A 302 -7.34 -28.50 -4.09
CA ARG A 302 -6.58 -29.32 -5.04
C ARG A 302 -5.34 -29.93 -4.40
N PHE A 303 -4.49 -29.10 -3.78
CA PHE A 303 -3.28 -29.61 -3.12
C PHE A 303 -3.60 -30.46 -1.89
N GLY A 304 -4.68 -30.15 -1.17
CA GLY A 304 -5.14 -30.95 -0.03
C GLY A 304 -5.58 -32.35 -0.44
N GLN A 305 -6.26 -32.45 -1.60
CA GLN A 305 -6.65 -33.73 -2.18
C GLN A 305 -5.42 -34.55 -2.64
N GLN A 306 -4.44 -33.90 -3.27
CA GLN A 306 -3.17 -34.55 -3.64
C GLN A 306 -2.42 -35.11 -2.42
N ALA A 307 -2.30 -34.32 -1.35
CA ALA A 307 -1.69 -34.77 -0.10
C ALA A 307 -2.45 -35.96 0.52
N THR A 308 -3.79 -35.89 0.51
CA THR A 308 -4.67 -36.96 1.01
C THR A 308 -4.48 -38.25 0.22
N ASP A 309 -4.43 -38.17 -1.10
CA ASP A 309 -4.29 -39.35 -1.96
C ASP A 309 -2.90 -39.97 -1.85
N TYR A 310 -1.86 -39.16 -1.71
CA TYR A 310 -0.52 -39.68 -1.42
C TYR A 310 -0.48 -40.38 -0.05
N LEU A 311 -1.09 -39.81 1.00
CA LEU A 311 -1.16 -40.47 2.31
C LEU A 311 -1.89 -41.82 2.26
N LYS A 312 -2.95 -41.95 1.44
CA LYS A 312 -3.63 -43.24 1.22
C LYS A 312 -2.74 -44.30 0.58
N THR A 313 -1.70 -43.91 -0.17
CA THR A 313 -0.70 -44.88 -0.68
C THR A 313 0.26 -45.36 0.41
N LEU A 314 0.42 -44.58 1.49
CA LEU A 314 1.31 -44.91 2.61
C LEU A 314 0.59 -45.67 3.73
N LEU A 315 -0.72 -45.42 3.91
CA LEU A 315 -1.54 -45.99 4.98
C LEU A 315 -2.90 -46.48 4.46
N SER A 316 -3.23 -47.72 4.80
CA SER A 316 -4.50 -48.38 4.50
C SER A 316 -5.20 -48.91 5.76
N SER A 317 -6.51 -49.18 5.65
CA SER A 317 -7.26 -49.79 6.76
C SER A 317 -6.65 -51.13 7.16
N GLY A 318 -6.42 -51.33 8.46
CA GLY A 318 -5.79 -52.54 9.00
C GLY A 318 -4.28 -52.46 9.19
N ASP A 319 -3.62 -51.44 8.65
CA ASP A 319 -2.18 -51.26 8.82
C ASP A 319 -1.80 -51.06 10.28
N GLN A 320 -0.69 -51.69 10.67
CA GLN A 320 -0.09 -51.50 11.98
C GLN A 320 0.83 -50.29 11.95
N VAL A 321 0.61 -49.35 12.86
CA VAL A 321 1.40 -48.13 13.00
C VAL A 321 1.90 -47.96 14.42
N THR A 322 3.01 -47.26 14.55
CA THR A 322 3.53 -46.76 15.82
C THR A 322 3.28 -45.26 15.88
N LEU A 323 2.55 -44.82 16.90
CA LEU A 323 2.25 -43.43 17.17
C LEU A 323 3.29 -42.89 18.17
N LYS A 324 4.16 -41.99 17.73
CA LYS A 324 5.10 -41.27 18.60
C LYS A 324 4.39 -40.01 19.11
N ILE A 325 4.08 -39.98 20.41
CA ILE A 325 3.30 -38.91 21.03
C ILE A 325 4.24 -37.82 21.57
N GLY A 326 3.88 -36.57 21.31
CA GLY A 326 4.60 -35.40 21.81
C GLY A 326 4.38 -35.14 23.31
N PRO A 327 4.94 -34.04 23.84
CA PRO A 327 4.70 -33.61 25.22
C PRO A 327 3.21 -33.38 25.51
N GLU A 328 2.52 -32.78 24.54
CA GLU A 328 1.06 -32.66 24.52
C GLU A 328 0.47 -33.83 23.74
N ALA A 329 -0.34 -34.64 24.41
CA ALA A 329 -0.89 -35.84 23.77
C ALA A 329 -2.09 -35.54 22.87
N LYS A 330 -2.85 -34.47 23.14
CA LYS A 330 -4.07 -34.15 22.41
C LYS A 330 -4.19 -32.65 22.14
N ASP A 331 -4.85 -32.31 21.03
CA ASP A 331 -5.29 -30.95 20.76
C ASP A 331 -6.61 -30.60 21.48
N SER A 332 -7.05 -29.35 21.37
CA SER A 332 -8.30 -28.85 21.94
C SER A 332 -9.57 -29.53 21.38
N TYR A 333 -9.46 -30.22 20.25
CA TYR A 333 -10.52 -31.02 19.64
C TYR A 333 -10.51 -32.48 20.12
N GLY A 334 -9.58 -32.85 21.02
CA GLY A 334 -9.42 -34.19 21.55
C GLY A 334 -8.80 -35.19 20.57
N ARG A 335 -8.18 -34.72 19.48
CA ARG A 335 -7.41 -35.56 18.55
C ARG A 335 -6.04 -35.82 19.15
N LEU A 336 -5.55 -37.04 19.03
CA LEU A 336 -4.22 -37.43 19.47
C LEU A 336 -3.17 -36.80 18.55
N LEU A 337 -2.18 -36.12 19.12
CA LEU A 337 -1.08 -35.51 18.40
C LEU A 337 0.08 -36.50 18.28
N ALA A 338 0.38 -36.93 17.05
CA ALA A 338 1.39 -37.97 16.84
C ALA A 338 2.16 -37.84 15.53
N GLN A 339 3.42 -38.29 15.55
CA GLN A 339 4.06 -38.77 14.33
C GLN A 339 3.67 -40.23 14.11
N VAL A 340 3.28 -40.56 12.88
CA VAL A 340 2.78 -41.89 12.52
C VAL A 340 3.85 -42.62 11.72
N LYS A 341 4.40 -43.68 12.33
CA LYS A 341 5.37 -44.56 11.69
C LYS A 341 4.71 -45.84 11.23
N THR A 342 4.94 -46.22 9.97
CA THR A 342 4.47 -47.52 9.46
C THR A 342 5.18 -48.67 10.17
N LYS A 343 4.68 -49.90 10.02
CA LYS A 343 5.35 -51.12 10.54
C LYS A 343 6.82 -51.24 10.08
N LYS A 344 7.17 -50.70 8.90
CA LYS A 344 8.54 -50.71 8.34
C LYS A 344 9.42 -49.56 8.89
N GLY A 345 8.88 -48.70 9.75
CA GLY A 345 9.61 -47.57 10.35
C GLY A 345 9.58 -46.27 9.54
N LEU A 346 8.91 -46.24 8.37
CA LEU A 346 8.73 -45.01 7.59
C LEU A 346 7.88 -44.01 8.38
N ASN A 347 8.42 -42.82 8.62
CA ASN A 347 7.69 -41.70 9.22
C ASN A 347 6.83 -41.00 8.15
N THR A 348 5.53 -41.25 8.18
CA THR A 348 4.61 -40.73 7.15
C THR A 348 4.50 -39.21 7.16
N ASN A 349 4.59 -38.57 8.33
CA ASN A 349 4.62 -37.12 8.46
C ASN A 349 5.81 -36.51 7.70
N LEU A 350 7.00 -37.05 7.93
CA LEU A 350 8.23 -36.60 7.28
C LEU A 350 8.19 -36.87 5.77
N GLU A 351 7.60 -38.00 5.37
CA GLU A 351 7.50 -38.37 3.95
C GLU A 351 6.63 -37.39 3.16
N LEU A 352 5.53 -36.89 3.73
CA LEU A 352 4.70 -35.87 3.10
C LEU A 352 5.47 -34.56 2.88
N VAL A 353 6.25 -34.12 3.87
CA VAL A 353 7.11 -32.92 3.75
C VAL A 353 8.18 -33.13 2.67
N LYS A 354 8.87 -34.28 2.69
CA LYS A 354 9.92 -34.63 1.72
C LYS A 354 9.44 -34.64 0.27
N LYS A 355 8.16 -34.90 0.04
CA LYS A 355 7.55 -34.96 -1.29
C LYS A 355 6.85 -33.66 -1.69
N GLY A 356 6.92 -32.62 -0.85
CA GLY A 356 6.30 -31.34 -1.13
C GLY A 356 4.78 -31.34 -0.99
N TYR A 357 4.18 -32.24 -0.21
CA TYR A 357 2.74 -32.23 0.05
C TYR A 357 2.36 -31.38 1.28
N ALA A 358 3.34 -30.89 2.04
CA ALA A 358 3.11 -30.04 3.21
C ALA A 358 4.33 -29.18 3.56
N PRO A 359 4.13 -27.94 4.05
CA PRO A 359 5.13 -27.23 4.84
C PRO A 359 5.39 -27.90 6.20
N THR A 360 6.50 -27.52 6.83
CA THR A 360 6.74 -27.82 8.24
C THR A 360 5.94 -26.87 9.13
N TYR A 361 5.45 -27.40 10.25
CA TYR A 361 4.66 -26.63 11.21
C TYR A 361 4.98 -27.07 12.63
N PHE A 362 6.05 -26.49 13.19
CA PHE A 362 6.52 -26.78 14.55
C PHE A 362 5.97 -25.76 15.54
N ILE A 363 5.21 -26.23 16.51
CA ILE A 363 4.71 -25.42 17.62
C ILE A 363 5.65 -25.61 18.81
N TRP A 364 6.05 -24.52 19.45
CA TRP A 364 6.86 -24.57 20.67
C TRP A 364 6.07 -25.19 21.85
N PRO A 365 6.70 -26.00 22.72
CA PRO A 365 8.09 -26.46 22.67
C PRO A 365 8.35 -27.54 21.63
N VAL A 366 9.51 -27.44 20.95
CA VAL A 366 10.00 -28.50 20.06
C VAL A 366 10.32 -29.73 20.90
N GLY A 367 9.58 -30.83 20.68
CA GLY A 367 9.69 -32.01 21.53
C GLY A 367 10.95 -32.85 21.32
N ASP A 368 11.53 -32.84 20.11
CA ASP A 368 12.71 -33.62 19.72
C ASP A 368 13.52 -32.83 18.68
N ASP A 369 14.66 -32.27 19.08
CA ASP A 369 15.51 -31.43 18.23
C ASP A 369 16.01 -32.18 16.98
N LYS A 370 16.23 -33.49 17.08
CA LYS A 370 16.65 -34.29 15.93
C LYS A 370 15.54 -34.38 14.90
N ASP A 371 14.29 -34.51 15.34
CA ASP A 371 13.15 -34.48 14.44
C ASP A 371 13.01 -33.10 13.78
N TYR A 372 13.18 -32.01 14.55
CA TYR A 372 13.16 -30.65 14.01
C TYR A 372 14.14 -30.50 12.84
N HIS A 373 15.43 -30.74 13.07
CA HIS A 373 16.44 -30.61 12.01
C HIS A 373 16.18 -31.54 10.82
N THR A 374 15.62 -32.74 11.06
CA THR A 374 15.28 -33.68 9.98
C THR A 374 14.15 -33.15 9.09
N PHE A 375 13.11 -32.56 9.68
CA PHE A 375 12.00 -31.96 8.94
C PHE A 375 12.41 -30.67 8.23
N GLN A 376 13.18 -29.81 8.89
CA GLN A 376 13.67 -28.57 8.28
C GLN A 376 14.59 -28.85 7.09
N LYS A 377 15.45 -29.87 7.17
CA LYS A 377 16.23 -30.33 6.01
C LYS A 377 15.33 -30.84 4.88
N ALA A 378 14.29 -31.61 5.20
CA ALA A 378 13.37 -32.13 4.21
C ALA A 378 12.59 -31.04 3.47
N VAL A 379 12.08 -30.02 4.17
CA VAL A 379 11.34 -28.93 3.53
C VAL A 379 12.24 -28.05 2.68
N LYS A 380 13.48 -27.81 3.12
CA LYS A 380 14.49 -27.11 2.32
C LYS A 380 14.77 -27.86 1.01
N GLU A 381 15.04 -29.16 1.07
CA GLU A 381 15.28 -29.97 -0.13
C GLU A 381 14.06 -30.06 -1.06
N ALA A 382 12.84 -30.09 -0.52
CA ALA A 382 11.61 -30.08 -1.32
C ALA A 382 11.39 -28.73 -2.02
N LYS A 383 11.69 -27.62 -1.32
CA LYS A 383 11.62 -26.25 -1.85
C LYS A 383 12.66 -26.04 -2.96
N GLU A 384 13.91 -26.42 -2.73
CA GLU A 384 15.00 -26.32 -3.73
C GLU A 384 14.73 -27.12 -5.01
N LYS A 385 13.95 -28.21 -4.91
CA LYS A 385 13.58 -29.05 -6.06
C LYS A 385 12.25 -28.66 -6.71
N GLY A 386 11.58 -27.60 -6.24
CA GLY A 386 10.26 -27.20 -6.71
C GLY A 386 9.21 -28.30 -6.59
N GLN A 387 9.25 -29.11 -5.53
CA GLN A 387 8.36 -30.28 -5.40
C GLN A 387 6.99 -29.90 -4.84
N GLY A 388 5.93 -30.41 -5.49
CA GLY A 388 4.55 -30.29 -5.02
C GLY A 388 4.15 -28.83 -4.83
N ILE A 389 3.80 -28.46 -3.59
CA ILE A 389 3.38 -27.10 -3.22
C ILE A 389 4.47 -26.02 -3.45
N TRP A 390 5.72 -26.41 -3.69
CA TRP A 390 6.86 -25.51 -3.90
C TRP A 390 7.20 -25.27 -5.38
N ASN A 391 6.43 -25.82 -6.32
CA ASN A 391 6.66 -25.61 -7.75
C ASN A 391 6.38 -24.15 -8.13
N GLU A 392 7.37 -23.42 -8.67
CA GLU A 392 7.21 -22.01 -9.05
C GLU A 392 6.16 -21.80 -10.16
N ALA A 393 6.02 -22.76 -11.08
CA ALA A 393 5.02 -22.70 -12.15
C ALA A 393 3.60 -23.10 -11.69
N ASP A 394 3.49 -23.78 -10.54
CA ASP A 394 2.21 -24.21 -9.96
C ASP A 394 2.30 -24.27 -8.42
N PRO A 395 2.36 -23.11 -7.73
CA PRO A 395 2.60 -23.08 -6.29
C PRO A 395 1.30 -23.22 -5.48
N LEU A 396 1.45 -23.57 -4.21
CA LEU A 396 0.41 -23.33 -3.22
C LEU A 396 0.35 -21.84 -2.89
N LEU A 397 -0.77 -21.20 -3.21
CA LEU A 397 -0.93 -19.73 -3.16
C LEU A 397 -1.06 -19.17 -1.73
N GLU A 398 -1.52 -19.99 -0.79
CA GLU A 398 -1.77 -19.61 0.60
C GLU A 398 -1.41 -20.79 1.50
N GLN A 399 -0.73 -20.58 2.63
CA GLN A 399 -0.38 -21.68 3.54
C GLN A 399 -1.61 -22.18 4.31
N PRO A 400 -1.66 -23.46 4.75
CA PRO A 400 -2.88 -24.00 5.37
C PRO A 400 -3.31 -23.29 6.67
N PHE A 401 -2.35 -22.77 7.45
CA PHE A 401 -2.66 -21.95 8.62
C PHE A 401 -3.20 -20.55 8.26
N GLU A 402 -2.77 -19.96 7.14
CA GLU A 402 -3.34 -18.71 6.60
C GLU A 402 -4.78 -18.93 6.13
N PHE A 403 -5.01 -20.01 5.38
CA PHE A 403 -6.34 -20.41 4.93
C PHE A 403 -7.32 -20.49 6.11
N ARG A 404 -6.93 -21.19 7.20
CA ARG A 404 -7.77 -21.32 8.40
C ARG A 404 -8.03 -19.97 9.07
N ALA A 405 -7.06 -19.05 9.07
CA ALA A 405 -7.22 -17.71 9.62
C ALA A 405 -8.22 -16.89 8.80
N ARG A 406 -8.05 -16.86 7.47
CA ARG A 406 -8.94 -16.20 6.52
C ARG A 406 -10.36 -16.76 6.58
N GLU A 407 -10.52 -18.09 6.53
CA GLU A 407 -11.83 -18.75 6.55
C GLU A 407 -12.60 -18.43 7.84
N GLN A 408 -11.91 -18.44 8.99
CA GLN A 408 -12.51 -18.15 10.29
C GLN A 408 -12.72 -16.66 10.56
N LYS A 409 -12.25 -15.78 9.67
CA LYS A 409 -12.18 -14.32 9.88
C LYS A 409 -11.46 -13.97 11.18
N LYS A 410 -10.39 -14.69 11.46
CA LYS A 410 -9.51 -14.48 12.62
C LYS A 410 -8.12 -14.20 12.07
N GLY A 411 -7.45 -13.16 12.55
CA GLY A 411 -6.07 -12.89 12.17
C GLY A 411 -5.13 -14.04 12.57
N LEU A 412 -3.89 -13.98 12.08
CA LEU A 412 -2.86 -14.94 12.46
C LEU A 412 -2.57 -14.80 13.97
N ALA A 413 -2.51 -15.94 14.67
CA ALA A 413 -2.49 -15.94 16.14
C ALA A 413 -1.13 -16.28 16.75
N ARG A 414 -0.16 -16.74 15.94
CA ARG A 414 1.12 -17.28 16.45
C ARG A 414 2.30 -16.46 15.96
N TYR A 415 3.16 -16.05 16.89
CA TYR A 415 4.44 -15.43 16.59
C TYR A 415 5.36 -16.47 15.95
N VAL A 416 6.26 -16.03 15.08
CA VAL A 416 7.13 -16.93 14.32
C VAL A 416 8.59 -16.62 14.60
N GLY A 417 9.32 -17.59 15.13
CA GLY A 417 10.74 -17.46 15.41
C GLY A 417 11.63 -18.04 14.33
N ASP A 418 12.74 -17.35 14.07
CA ASP A 418 13.90 -17.86 13.34
C ASP A 418 14.78 -18.67 14.29
N SER A 419 14.75 -19.99 14.13
CA SER A 419 15.52 -20.91 14.95
C SER A 419 17.05 -20.75 14.85
N ALA A 420 17.57 -20.14 13.77
CA ALA A 420 18.99 -19.99 13.53
C ALA A 420 19.59 -18.81 14.30
N VAL A 421 18.89 -17.66 14.30
CA VAL A 421 19.35 -16.43 14.97
C VAL A 421 18.62 -16.12 16.28
N LYS A 422 17.64 -16.95 16.66
CA LYS A 422 16.85 -16.80 17.88
C LYS A 422 16.13 -15.45 17.98
N THR A 423 15.54 -15.03 16.87
CA THR A 423 14.65 -13.85 16.82
C THR A 423 13.22 -14.25 16.51
N TYR A 424 12.22 -13.43 16.85
CA TYR A 424 10.82 -13.67 16.50
C TYR A 424 10.14 -12.45 15.90
N VAL A 425 9.19 -12.69 14.99
CA VAL A 425 8.34 -11.68 14.35
C VAL A 425 6.88 -11.84 14.76
N SER A 426 6.08 -10.79 14.54
CA SER A 426 4.63 -10.83 14.77
C SER A 426 3.96 -11.89 13.88
N PRO A 427 2.73 -12.34 14.22
CA PRO A 427 2.02 -13.32 13.39
C PRO A 427 1.84 -12.90 11.93
N ASP A 428 1.66 -11.61 11.66
CA ASP A 428 1.45 -11.07 10.30
C ASP A 428 2.74 -11.06 9.47
N ASN A 429 3.90 -11.04 10.11
CA ASN A 429 5.22 -10.97 9.48
C ASN A 429 5.86 -12.36 9.27
N TRP A 430 5.09 -13.45 9.40
CA TRP A 430 5.61 -14.83 9.34
C TRP A 430 6.42 -15.15 8.06
N LYS A 431 6.16 -14.44 6.95
CA LYS A 431 6.87 -14.60 5.67
C LYS A 431 8.34 -14.18 5.73
N GLU A 432 8.72 -13.31 6.66
CA GLU A 432 10.10 -12.86 6.86
C GLU A 432 11.03 -14.00 7.30
N ILE A 433 10.48 -15.06 7.89
CA ILE A 433 11.25 -16.22 8.34
C ILE A 433 11.12 -17.33 7.30
N ASP A 434 12.23 -17.87 6.80
CA ASP A 434 12.22 -19.01 5.88
C ASP A 434 11.56 -20.25 6.49
N VAL A 435 10.82 -21.03 5.69
CA VAL A 435 10.06 -22.21 6.17
C VAL A 435 10.92 -23.21 6.95
N GLU A 436 12.16 -23.43 6.51
CA GLU A 436 13.14 -24.31 7.16
C GLU A 436 13.75 -23.73 8.46
N LYS A 437 13.36 -22.53 8.87
CA LYS A 437 13.80 -21.89 10.13
C LYS A 437 12.66 -21.65 11.12
N ARG A 438 11.40 -21.82 10.71
CA ARG A 438 10.20 -21.44 11.49
C ARG A 438 9.95 -22.33 12.70
N ILE A 439 9.71 -21.68 13.83
CA ILE A 439 9.04 -22.25 15.02
C ILE A 439 7.92 -21.30 15.43
N PHE A 440 6.72 -21.82 15.72
CA PHE A 440 5.54 -21.04 16.06
C PHE A 440 5.31 -20.98 17.57
N PHE A 441 5.09 -19.79 18.10
CA PHE A 441 4.83 -19.50 19.52
C PHE A 441 3.40 -19.02 19.72
N ALA A 442 2.77 -19.42 20.82
CA ALA A 442 1.42 -19.02 21.21
C ALA A 442 1.34 -17.55 21.65
N SER A 443 2.44 -16.96 22.12
CA SER A 443 2.52 -15.55 22.49
C SER A 443 3.97 -15.05 22.44
N LYS A 444 4.15 -13.72 22.53
CA LYS A 444 5.48 -13.11 22.66
C LYS A 444 6.22 -13.59 23.91
N GLU A 445 5.51 -13.75 25.03
CA GLU A 445 6.08 -14.18 26.30
C GLU A 445 6.60 -15.62 26.20
N GLU A 446 5.93 -16.47 25.42
CA GLU A 446 6.40 -17.83 25.16
C GLU A 446 7.69 -17.83 24.31
N ALA A 447 7.78 -16.98 23.30
CA ALA A 447 8.99 -16.82 22.49
C ALA A 447 10.18 -16.31 23.33
N GLU A 448 9.94 -15.29 24.16
CA GLU A 448 10.95 -14.73 25.06
C GLU A 448 11.43 -15.73 26.11
N GLN A 449 10.52 -16.50 26.71
CA GLN A 449 10.86 -17.60 27.62
C GLN A 449 11.63 -18.74 26.93
N ALA A 450 11.39 -18.94 25.63
CA ALA A 450 12.14 -19.89 24.81
C ALA A 450 13.53 -19.38 24.39
N GLY A 451 13.92 -18.17 24.82
CA GLY A 451 15.20 -17.55 24.52
C GLY A 451 15.25 -16.83 23.19
N TYR A 452 14.11 -16.55 22.57
CA TYR A 452 14.02 -15.74 21.35
C TYR A 452 13.86 -14.27 21.75
N GLN A 453 14.59 -13.39 21.08
CA GLN A 453 14.38 -11.96 21.20
C GLN A 453 13.41 -11.50 20.11
N PRO A 454 12.65 -10.40 20.29
CA PRO A 454 11.99 -9.79 19.16
C PRO A 454 13.06 -9.54 18.09
N ALA A 455 12.79 -9.96 16.86
CA ALA A 455 13.57 -9.45 15.74
C ALA A 455 13.56 -7.94 15.90
N LYS A 456 14.75 -7.30 15.83
CA LYS A 456 14.81 -5.83 15.75
C LYS A 456 13.76 -5.47 14.72
N ASP A 457 12.75 -4.71 15.13
CA ASP A 457 11.67 -4.31 14.25
C ASP A 457 12.33 -3.87 12.94
N ALA A 458 12.04 -4.59 11.85
CA ALA A 458 12.17 -4.00 10.52
C ALA A 458 11.03 -2.97 10.35
N SER A 459 10.76 -2.16 11.39
CA SER A 459 9.87 -1.00 11.29
C SER A 459 10.42 -0.09 10.22
N GLU A 460 11.73 -0.02 10.08
CA GLU A 460 12.42 0.71 9.03
C GLU A 460 12.51 -0.14 7.75
N VAL A 461 11.89 0.33 6.66
CA VAL A 461 12.02 -0.21 5.30
C VAL A 461 12.88 0.77 4.51
N PRO A 462 14.08 0.37 4.05
CA PRO A 462 14.87 1.22 3.17
C PRO A 462 14.21 1.30 1.80
N LEU A 463 14.18 2.50 1.23
CA LEU A 463 13.74 2.80 -0.12
C LEU A 463 14.77 3.71 -0.78
N THR A 464 15.20 3.35 -1.99
CA THR A 464 16.01 4.22 -2.84
C THR A 464 15.11 4.80 -3.93
N ILE A 465 15.09 6.13 -4.06
CA ILE A 465 14.40 6.84 -5.13
C ILE A 465 15.47 7.37 -6.08
N LEU A 466 15.51 6.84 -7.29
CA LEU A 466 16.37 7.31 -8.37
C LEU A 466 15.62 8.39 -9.15
N SER A 467 16.30 9.47 -9.51
CA SER A 467 15.65 10.62 -10.15
C SER A 467 16.45 11.19 -11.31
N MET A 468 15.71 11.73 -12.28
CA MET A 468 16.22 12.56 -13.37
C MET A 468 15.35 13.79 -13.57
N ASN A 469 15.90 14.81 -14.22
CA ASN A 469 15.20 16.03 -14.60
C ASN A 469 15.89 16.59 -15.85
N ASP A 470 15.14 17.33 -16.66
CA ASP A 470 15.68 18.13 -17.77
C ASP A 470 16.55 17.30 -18.74
N LEU A 471 16.08 16.10 -19.12
CA LEU A 471 16.76 15.28 -20.13
C LEU A 471 16.71 15.94 -21.51
N HIS A 472 15.60 16.63 -21.82
CA HIS A 472 15.32 17.26 -23.11
C HIS A 472 15.65 16.33 -24.28
N GLY A 473 15.22 15.07 -24.23
CA GLY A 473 15.51 14.04 -25.23
C GLY A 473 16.95 13.96 -25.74
N LYS A 474 17.96 14.40 -24.95
CA LYS A 474 19.39 14.34 -25.30
C LYS A 474 19.96 12.94 -25.09
N ILE A 475 19.30 11.95 -25.67
CA ILE A 475 19.53 10.53 -25.39
C ILE A 475 20.86 10.00 -25.94
N ASP A 476 21.44 10.68 -26.93
CA ASP A 476 22.65 10.28 -27.66
C ASP A 476 23.88 11.17 -27.39
N GLN A 477 23.73 12.24 -26.59
CA GLN A 477 24.76 13.27 -26.44
C GLN A 477 25.78 12.93 -25.35
N GLU A 478 27.03 13.35 -25.57
CA GLU A 478 28.16 13.16 -24.67
C GLU A 478 28.77 14.51 -24.28
N TYR A 479 29.20 14.66 -23.03
CA TYR A 479 29.62 15.95 -22.46
C TYR A 479 30.95 15.85 -21.74
N GLU A 480 31.92 16.69 -22.12
CA GLU A 480 33.17 16.82 -21.37
C GLU A 480 32.99 17.75 -20.15
N LEU A 481 33.19 17.23 -18.93
CA LEU A 481 33.11 18.03 -17.69
C LEU A 481 34.41 17.93 -16.89
N ASP A 482 34.85 19.06 -16.32
CA ASP A 482 35.89 19.12 -15.30
C ASP A 482 35.25 19.37 -13.93
N LEU A 483 34.81 18.30 -13.28
CA LEU A 483 34.12 18.37 -11.98
C LEU A 483 35.05 18.77 -10.84
N LYS A 484 36.37 18.68 -11.01
CA LYS A 484 37.37 18.97 -9.97
C LYS A 484 38.01 20.35 -10.12
N GLY A 485 37.83 20.99 -11.27
CA GLY A 485 38.49 22.24 -11.63
C GLY A 485 40.01 22.09 -11.76
N ASP A 486 40.51 20.88 -12.03
CA ASP A 486 41.94 20.58 -12.12
C ASP A 486 42.46 20.53 -13.57
N GLY A 487 41.59 20.79 -14.54
CA GLY A 487 41.85 20.77 -15.97
C GLY A 487 41.68 19.40 -16.62
N ASN A 488 41.47 18.32 -15.85
CA ASN A 488 41.21 16.99 -16.41
C ASN A 488 39.70 16.80 -16.64
N LYS A 489 39.31 16.65 -17.90
CA LYS A 489 37.92 16.42 -18.26
C LYS A 489 37.58 14.94 -18.35
N GLY A 490 36.45 14.54 -17.77
CA GLY A 490 35.81 13.24 -18.01
C GLY A 490 34.70 13.36 -19.05
N MET A 491 34.26 12.23 -19.62
CA MET A 491 33.13 12.17 -20.54
C MET A 491 31.88 11.68 -19.80
N TYR A 492 30.78 12.41 -19.93
CA TYR A 492 29.56 12.20 -19.17
C TYR A 492 28.30 12.18 -20.05
N GLY A 493 27.22 11.61 -19.54
CA GLY A 493 25.92 11.58 -20.21
C GLY A 493 25.75 10.38 -21.14
N ARG A 494 24.78 10.51 -22.06
CA ARG A 494 24.27 9.48 -22.99
C ARG A 494 23.44 8.38 -22.30
N MET A 495 22.25 8.11 -22.83
CA MET A 495 21.20 7.39 -22.10
C MET A 495 21.50 5.89 -21.91
N ASP A 496 22.35 5.28 -22.73
CA ASP A 496 22.79 3.89 -22.53
C ASP A 496 23.75 3.74 -21.34
N TYR A 497 24.55 4.75 -21.01
CA TYR A 497 25.31 4.82 -19.76
C TYR A 497 24.40 5.16 -18.57
N VAL A 498 23.45 6.09 -18.74
CA VAL A 498 22.43 6.40 -17.70
C VAL A 498 21.68 5.12 -17.33
N ALA A 499 21.21 4.36 -18.31
CA ALA A 499 20.52 3.09 -18.11
C ALA A 499 21.39 2.09 -17.33
N ALA A 500 22.68 2.00 -17.63
CA ALA A 500 23.59 1.12 -16.90
C ALA A 500 23.70 1.52 -15.41
N TYR A 501 23.84 2.82 -15.11
CA TYR A 501 23.88 3.31 -13.74
C TYR A 501 22.55 3.05 -13.00
N MET A 502 21.41 3.37 -13.62
CA MET A 502 20.09 3.16 -13.04
C MET A 502 19.82 1.69 -12.76
N LYS A 503 20.05 0.80 -13.74
CA LYS A 503 19.86 -0.65 -13.60
C LYS A 503 20.80 -1.27 -12.57
N GLN A 504 22.05 -0.79 -12.48
CA GLN A 504 22.98 -1.23 -11.43
C GLN A 504 22.45 -0.89 -10.03
N LYS A 505 21.88 0.31 -9.85
CA LYS A 505 21.30 0.74 -8.56
C LYS A 505 20.02 -0.02 -8.24
N GLN A 506 19.11 -0.18 -9.20
CA GLN A 506 17.92 -1.01 -9.07
C GLN A 506 18.27 -2.45 -8.66
N ALA A 507 19.33 -3.04 -9.22
CA ALA A 507 19.79 -4.38 -8.86
C ALA A 507 20.44 -4.45 -7.47
N ALA A 508 21.06 -3.36 -7.00
CA ALA A 508 21.71 -3.29 -5.69
C ALA A 508 20.73 -3.08 -4.53
N HIS A 509 19.55 -2.50 -4.79
CA HIS A 509 18.58 -2.11 -3.77
C HIS A 509 17.22 -2.78 -4.01
N LYS A 510 16.76 -3.57 -3.03
CA LYS A 510 15.51 -4.34 -3.11
C LYS A 510 14.29 -3.46 -3.43
N ASN A 511 14.16 -2.32 -2.74
CA ASN A 511 13.08 -1.36 -2.94
C ASN A 511 13.66 -0.14 -3.64
N THR A 512 13.39 -0.02 -4.94
CA THR A 512 13.81 1.11 -5.75
C THR A 512 12.59 1.67 -6.48
N ILE A 513 12.48 2.99 -6.55
CA ILE A 513 11.50 3.71 -7.39
C ILE A 513 12.28 4.69 -8.26
N THR A 514 12.03 4.71 -9.57
CA THR A 514 12.66 5.64 -10.51
C THR A 514 11.65 6.72 -10.91
N VAL A 515 12.01 7.99 -10.76
CA VAL A 515 11.12 9.13 -11.01
C VAL A 515 11.75 10.18 -11.92
N HIS A 516 10.94 11.07 -12.52
CA HIS A 516 11.45 12.29 -13.15
C HIS A 516 10.69 13.57 -12.79
N ALA A 517 11.41 14.69 -12.80
CA ALA A 517 10.89 16.03 -12.48
C ALA A 517 10.56 16.88 -13.72
N GLY A 518 10.14 16.28 -14.83
CA GLY A 518 9.74 16.96 -16.08
C GLY A 518 10.90 17.35 -17.03
N ASP A 519 10.52 17.91 -18.18
CA ASP A 519 11.39 18.20 -19.34
C ASP A 519 12.21 16.99 -19.78
N MET A 520 11.55 15.83 -19.88
CA MET A 520 12.17 14.62 -20.42
C MET A 520 12.20 14.66 -21.95
N ILE A 521 11.20 15.30 -22.56
CA ILE A 521 11.05 15.51 -24.01
C ILE A 521 11.07 17.00 -24.34
N GLY A 522 11.09 17.36 -25.63
CA GLY A 522 11.18 18.74 -26.10
C GLY A 522 12.58 19.37 -25.94
N GLY A 523 12.94 20.25 -26.88
CA GLY A 523 14.33 20.71 -27.05
C GLY A 523 15.31 19.59 -27.45
N SER A 524 14.78 18.49 -27.99
CA SER A 524 15.47 17.22 -28.13
C SER A 524 16.55 17.16 -29.20
N SER A 525 17.45 16.18 -29.10
CA SER A 525 18.38 15.91 -30.20
C SER A 525 17.63 15.26 -31.37
N PRO A 526 18.17 15.34 -32.61
CA PRO A 526 17.48 14.85 -33.80
C PRO A 526 17.00 13.40 -33.70
N ILE A 527 17.77 12.52 -33.06
CA ILE A 527 17.43 11.10 -32.87
C ILE A 527 16.11 10.90 -32.11
N SER A 528 15.70 11.89 -31.31
CA SER A 528 14.44 11.90 -30.56
C SER A 528 13.40 12.76 -31.29
N SER A 529 13.71 14.03 -31.55
CA SER A 529 12.73 15.00 -32.05
C SER A 529 12.19 14.67 -33.45
N LEU A 530 13.03 14.15 -34.36
CA LEU A 530 12.57 13.75 -35.70
C LEU A 530 11.60 12.57 -35.68
N LEU A 531 11.53 11.87 -34.54
CA LEU A 531 10.67 10.72 -34.26
C LEU A 531 9.68 11.02 -33.14
N GLN A 532 9.36 12.31 -32.93
CA GLN A 532 8.36 12.79 -31.98
C GLN A 532 8.61 12.36 -30.53
N ASP A 533 9.87 12.31 -30.15
CA ASP A 533 10.34 11.96 -28.81
C ASP A 533 9.95 10.56 -28.30
N GLU A 534 9.32 9.75 -29.15
CA GLU A 534 9.01 8.35 -28.88
C GLU A 534 10.26 7.52 -28.53
N PRO A 535 11.45 7.71 -29.16
CA PRO A 535 12.68 7.07 -28.73
C PRO A 535 13.11 7.39 -27.29
N THR A 536 12.84 8.62 -26.83
CA THR A 536 13.13 9.01 -25.45
C THR A 536 12.21 8.29 -24.48
N VAL A 537 10.92 8.19 -24.82
CA VAL A 537 9.95 7.43 -24.02
C VAL A 537 10.34 5.96 -23.96
N GLU A 538 10.66 5.32 -25.09
CA GLU A 538 11.08 3.91 -25.12
C GLU A 538 12.32 3.64 -24.24
N LEU A 539 13.29 4.56 -24.22
CA LEU A 539 14.46 4.44 -23.33
C LEU A 539 14.08 4.59 -21.85
N MET A 540 13.15 5.48 -21.51
CA MET A 540 12.65 5.59 -20.14
C MET A 540 11.90 4.32 -19.71
N GLU A 541 11.10 3.75 -20.59
CA GLU A 541 10.43 2.47 -20.35
C GLU A 541 11.43 1.32 -20.18
N ASN A 542 12.48 1.29 -21.01
CA ASN A 542 13.55 0.31 -20.91
C ASN A 542 14.31 0.38 -19.56
N ILE A 543 14.47 1.60 -19.02
CA ILE A 543 15.09 1.83 -17.72
C ILE A 543 14.13 1.47 -16.56
N GLY A 544 12.82 1.52 -16.82
CA GLY A 544 11.77 1.25 -15.84
C GLY A 544 11.52 2.46 -14.93
N PHE A 545 11.11 3.59 -15.52
CA PHE A 545 10.55 4.71 -14.77
C PHE A 545 9.18 4.34 -14.20
N ASP A 546 8.91 4.76 -12.96
CA ASP A 546 7.68 4.43 -12.24
C ASP A 546 6.66 5.58 -12.24
N VAL A 547 7.12 6.83 -12.18
CA VAL A 547 6.26 8.03 -12.19
C VAL A 547 7.04 9.29 -12.57
N GLY A 548 6.37 10.20 -13.28
CA GLY A 548 6.92 11.51 -13.64
C GLY A 548 5.98 12.67 -13.39
N THR A 549 6.50 13.89 -13.50
CA THR A 549 5.68 15.09 -13.74
C THR A 549 5.96 15.64 -15.13
N VAL A 550 5.09 16.52 -15.60
CA VAL A 550 5.36 17.39 -16.75
C VAL A 550 6.20 18.59 -16.32
N GLY A 551 7.09 19.01 -17.20
CA GLY A 551 7.71 20.32 -17.26
C GLY A 551 7.06 21.19 -18.33
N ASN A 552 7.74 22.26 -18.75
CA ASN A 552 7.19 23.13 -19.79
C ASN A 552 7.36 22.53 -21.19
N HIS A 553 8.43 21.78 -21.44
CA HIS A 553 8.73 21.25 -22.77
C HIS A 553 7.82 20.08 -23.18
N GLU A 554 7.19 19.40 -22.22
CA GLU A 554 6.08 18.48 -22.52
C GLU A 554 4.88 19.15 -23.22
N PHE A 555 4.80 20.49 -23.23
CA PHE A 555 3.74 21.26 -23.90
C PHE A 555 4.19 22.00 -25.15
N ASP A 556 5.42 21.76 -25.65
CA ASP A 556 5.95 22.46 -26.83
C ASP A 556 5.06 22.26 -28.07
N GLU A 557 4.59 21.02 -28.30
CA GLU A 557 3.65 20.67 -29.38
C GLU A 557 2.16 20.72 -28.94
N GLY A 558 1.90 21.16 -27.71
CA GLY A 558 0.55 21.36 -27.15
C GLY A 558 -0.05 20.15 -26.43
N VAL A 559 -1.24 20.35 -25.84
CA VAL A 559 -1.91 19.36 -24.98
C VAL A 559 -2.31 18.08 -25.73
N ASP A 560 -2.72 18.19 -26.99
CA ASP A 560 -3.13 17.04 -27.78
C ASP A 560 -1.96 16.07 -28.02
N GLU A 561 -0.77 16.61 -28.30
CA GLU A 561 0.43 15.81 -28.50
C GLU A 561 0.93 15.20 -27.18
N LEU A 562 0.95 15.97 -26.08
CA LEU A 562 1.22 15.40 -24.75
C LEU A 562 0.30 14.20 -24.45
N LEU A 563 -1.00 14.32 -24.72
CA LEU A 563 -1.94 13.21 -24.51
C LEU A 563 -1.72 12.06 -25.49
N ARG A 564 -1.21 12.30 -26.71
CA ARG A 564 -0.82 11.23 -27.64
C ARG A 564 0.41 10.49 -27.13
N ILE A 565 1.43 11.19 -26.65
CA ILE A 565 2.61 10.59 -26.02
C ILE A 565 2.20 9.67 -24.86
N LEU A 566 1.25 10.10 -24.04
CA LEU A 566 0.79 9.30 -22.90
C LEU A 566 -0.12 8.13 -23.26
N ASN A 567 -1.03 8.30 -24.23
CA ASN A 567 -2.09 7.32 -24.49
C ASN A 567 -1.86 6.47 -25.77
N GLY A 568 -0.81 6.77 -26.52
CA GLY A 568 -0.55 6.19 -27.82
C GLY A 568 -1.34 6.86 -28.95
N GLY A 569 -0.93 6.59 -30.18
CA GLY A 569 -1.55 7.13 -31.38
C GLY A 569 -0.55 7.45 -32.48
N GLU A 570 -1.04 7.49 -33.72
CA GLU A 570 -0.19 7.76 -34.89
C GLU A 570 0.16 9.25 -35.00
N HIS A 571 1.40 9.53 -35.35
CA HIS A 571 1.85 10.87 -35.75
C HIS A 571 2.60 10.78 -37.10
N PRO A 572 2.47 11.76 -38.03
CA PRO A 572 3.16 11.71 -39.33
C PRO A 572 4.69 11.61 -39.26
N LYS A 573 5.27 12.13 -38.18
CA LYS A 573 6.71 12.08 -37.86
C LYS A 573 7.04 11.07 -36.75
N GLY A 574 6.05 10.39 -36.19
CA GLY A 574 6.26 9.41 -35.11
C GLY A 574 6.62 8.02 -35.64
N THR A 575 6.93 7.10 -34.74
CA THR A 575 7.09 5.69 -35.07
C THR A 575 5.73 5.04 -35.33
N LYS A 576 5.73 3.96 -36.10
CA LYS A 576 4.51 3.29 -36.51
C LYS A 576 3.92 2.47 -35.35
N GLY A 577 2.66 2.73 -35.01
CA GLY A 577 1.93 1.95 -34.01
C GLY A 577 2.33 2.26 -32.56
N TYR A 578 2.77 3.48 -32.29
CA TYR A 578 3.10 3.97 -30.95
C TYR A 578 1.94 3.75 -29.97
N ASP A 579 2.20 3.02 -28.89
CA ASP A 579 1.21 2.54 -27.92
C ASP A 579 1.12 3.38 -26.64
N GLY A 580 1.97 4.39 -26.51
CA GLY A 580 1.95 5.35 -25.41
C GLY A 580 2.83 4.94 -24.24
N GLN A 581 3.15 5.93 -23.41
CA GLN A 581 3.97 5.75 -22.22
C GLN A 581 3.37 4.76 -21.20
N ASN A 582 4.18 3.83 -20.70
CA ASN A 582 3.73 2.76 -19.80
C ASN A 582 3.79 3.09 -18.29
N PHE A 583 4.17 4.32 -17.93
CA PHE A 583 4.17 4.84 -16.56
C PHE A 583 3.43 6.19 -16.48
N PRO A 584 2.79 6.52 -15.34
CA PRO A 584 1.97 7.72 -15.21
C PRO A 584 2.77 9.02 -15.14
N LEU A 585 2.20 10.10 -15.73
CA LEU A 585 2.54 11.48 -15.39
C LEU A 585 1.52 12.11 -14.46
N VAL A 586 2.00 12.90 -13.51
CA VAL A 586 1.20 13.62 -12.54
C VAL A 586 1.39 15.14 -12.67
N CYS A 587 0.32 15.92 -12.48
CA CYS A 587 0.39 17.38 -12.39
C CYS A 587 -0.82 17.92 -11.62
N ALA A 588 -0.61 18.34 -10.37
CA ALA A 588 -1.66 18.86 -9.49
C ALA A 588 -2.14 20.26 -9.88
N ASN A 589 -1.30 21.05 -10.55
CA ASN A 589 -1.62 22.44 -10.91
C ASN A 589 -1.92 22.64 -12.41
N CYS A 590 -2.16 21.56 -13.16
CA CYS A 590 -2.58 21.61 -14.56
C CYS A 590 -4.10 21.38 -14.65
N GLU A 591 -4.86 22.40 -15.04
CA GLU A 591 -6.34 22.32 -15.08
C GLU A 591 -6.91 22.81 -16.41
N TYR A 592 -8.02 22.21 -16.85
CA TYR A 592 -8.84 22.75 -17.93
C TYR A 592 -9.54 24.04 -17.50
N LYS A 593 -9.43 25.11 -18.28
CA LYS A 593 -9.96 26.45 -17.96
C LYS A 593 -11.48 26.48 -17.84
N ASP A 594 -12.19 25.68 -18.64
CA ASP A 594 -13.64 25.70 -18.74
C ASP A 594 -14.34 25.00 -17.56
N THR A 595 -13.70 23.95 -17.03
CA THR A 595 -14.28 23.07 -16.00
C THR A 595 -13.56 23.12 -14.67
N GLY A 596 -12.31 23.62 -14.62
CA GLY A 596 -11.43 23.53 -13.46
C GLY A 596 -11.06 22.08 -13.09
N LYS A 597 -11.23 21.13 -14.01
CA LYS A 597 -10.84 19.74 -13.78
C LYS A 597 -9.35 19.54 -14.03
N PRO A 598 -8.68 18.66 -13.28
CA PRO A 598 -7.29 18.30 -13.56
C PRO A 598 -7.13 17.75 -14.98
N LEU A 599 -6.06 18.17 -15.67
CA LEU A 599 -5.61 17.60 -16.95
C LEU A 599 -5.01 16.21 -16.73
N LEU A 600 -4.14 16.09 -15.73
CA LEU A 600 -3.48 14.87 -15.31
C LEU A 600 -3.86 14.55 -13.84
N PRO A 601 -3.67 13.30 -13.37
CA PRO A 601 -3.76 13.01 -11.95
C PRO A 601 -2.83 13.92 -11.13
N ALA A 602 -3.28 14.36 -9.95
CA ALA A 602 -2.46 15.24 -9.11
C ALA A 602 -1.24 14.54 -8.50
N TYR A 603 -1.36 13.22 -8.27
CA TYR A 603 -0.33 12.38 -7.66
C TYR A 603 -0.54 10.92 -8.01
N GLU A 604 0.51 10.12 -7.79
CA GLU A 604 0.50 8.65 -7.86
C GLU A 604 0.90 8.08 -6.48
N ILE A 605 0.38 6.90 -6.12
CA ILE A 605 0.71 6.24 -4.84
C ILE A 605 1.29 4.86 -5.13
N ILE A 606 2.56 4.67 -4.77
CA ILE A 606 3.28 3.40 -4.94
C ILE A 606 3.37 2.69 -3.57
N ASP A 607 3.00 1.41 -3.51
CA ASP A 607 3.09 0.61 -2.28
C ASP A 607 4.49 -0.02 -2.14
N VAL A 608 5.20 0.34 -1.07
CA VAL A 608 6.52 -0.21 -0.74
C VAL A 608 6.38 -1.10 0.49
N GLU A 609 6.27 -2.40 0.24
CA GLU A 609 6.09 -3.42 1.28
C GLU A 609 4.91 -3.12 2.26
N GLY A 610 3.79 -2.62 1.75
CA GLY A 610 2.60 -2.24 2.54
C GLY A 610 2.60 -0.79 3.07
N ILE A 611 3.60 0.02 2.71
CA ILE A 611 3.69 1.45 3.05
C ILE A 611 3.41 2.26 1.78
N PRO A 612 2.33 3.06 1.74
CA PRO A 612 2.03 3.91 0.59
C PRO A 612 2.99 5.12 0.57
N VAL A 613 3.65 5.34 -0.57
CA VAL A 613 4.51 6.50 -0.86
C VAL A 613 3.88 7.28 -2.00
N ALA A 614 3.59 8.56 -1.79
CA ALA A 614 2.95 9.40 -2.80
C ALA A 614 3.94 10.34 -3.49
N PHE A 615 3.71 10.55 -4.79
CA PHE A 615 4.45 11.49 -5.63
C PHE A 615 3.48 12.51 -6.21
N ILE A 616 3.55 13.76 -5.75
CA ILE A 616 2.73 14.88 -6.24
C ILE A 616 3.49 15.57 -7.38
N GLY A 617 2.86 15.79 -8.52
CA GLY A 617 3.47 16.52 -9.64
C GLY A 617 3.09 18.00 -9.64
N VAL A 618 4.01 18.89 -9.98
CA VAL A 618 3.72 20.31 -10.30
C VAL A 618 4.70 20.86 -11.33
N VAL A 619 4.23 21.83 -12.11
CA VAL A 619 5.02 22.60 -13.07
C VAL A 619 4.98 24.09 -12.72
N THR A 620 6.06 24.84 -12.95
CA THR A 620 6.07 26.29 -12.73
C THR A 620 4.92 26.97 -13.49
N LYS A 621 4.19 27.85 -12.80
CA LYS A 621 3.13 28.67 -13.40
C LYS A 621 3.67 29.57 -14.52
N SER A 622 4.96 29.87 -14.48
CA SER A 622 5.66 30.63 -15.52
C SER A 622 5.68 29.92 -16.87
N ALA A 623 5.43 28.60 -16.91
CA ALA A 623 5.35 27.81 -18.14
C ALA A 623 4.34 28.37 -19.15
N ALA A 624 3.26 29.03 -18.68
CA ALA A 624 2.29 29.69 -19.57
C ALA A 624 2.90 30.75 -20.49
N GLY A 625 4.05 31.34 -20.10
CA GLY A 625 4.79 32.32 -20.90
C GLY A 625 5.98 31.73 -21.66
N MET A 626 6.23 30.43 -21.54
CA MET A 626 7.38 29.71 -22.12
C MET A 626 7.00 28.77 -23.26
N VAL A 627 5.71 28.46 -23.41
CA VAL A 627 5.18 27.58 -24.46
C VAL A 627 4.25 28.33 -25.39
N MET A 628 3.90 27.71 -26.51
CA MET A 628 3.01 28.32 -27.51
C MET A 628 1.59 28.54 -26.93
N PRO A 629 1.06 29.78 -26.92
CA PRO A 629 -0.24 30.06 -26.30
C PRO A 629 -1.40 29.24 -26.89
N GLU A 630 -1.35 28.92 -28.18
CA GLU A 630 -2.37 28.11 -28.86
C GLU A 630 -2.39 26.66 -28.35
N GLY A 631 -1.21 26.07 -28.10
CA GLY A 631 -1.07 24.68 -27.63
C GLY A 631 -1.61 24.45 -26.22
N ILE A 632 -1.71 25.51 -25.42
CA ILE A 632 -2.24 25.49 -24.04
C ILE A 632 -3.51 26.34 -23.86
N LYS A 633 -4.20 26.68 -24.95
CA LYS A 633 -5.34 27.61 -24.90
C LYS A 633 -6.47 27.15 -23.98
N ASP A 634 -6.66 25.84 -23.84
CA ASP A 634 -7.75 25.22 -23.07
C ASP A 634 -7.35 24.89 -21.62
N ILE A 635 -6.07 25.02 -21.27
CA ILE A 635 -5.56 24.71 -19.92
C ILE A 635 -4.94 25.93 -19.24
N GLN A 636 -4.79 25.86 -17.93
CA GLN A 636 -4.10 26.85 -17.11
C GLN A 636 -3.19 26.15 -16.09
N PHE A 637 -2.10 26.84 -15.74
CA PHE A 637 -1.25 26.46 -14.62
C PHE A 637 -1.64 27.28 -13.39
N THR A 638 -2.12 26.61 -12.34
CA THR A 638 -2.50 27.25 -11.07
C THR A 638 -1.30 27.41 -10.14
N ASP A 639 -1.49 28.06 -8.99
CA ASP A 639 -0.44 28.21 -7.97
C ASP A 639 0.02 26.83 -7.46
N GLU A 640 1.33 26.62 -7.51
CA GLU A 640 2.01 25.36 -7.25
C GLU A 640 1.89 24.95 -5.78
N VAL A 641 2.18 25.89 -4.87
CA VAL A 641 2.13 25.66 -3.41
C VAL A 641 0.71 25.31 -2.99
N LYS A 642 -0.29 26.04 -3.49
CA LYS A 642 -1.69 25.77 -3.20
C LYS A 642 -2.10 24.38 -3.69
N ALA A 643 -1.76 24.02 -4.92
CA ALA A 643 -2.09 22.71 -5.49
C ALA A 643 -1.44 21.56 -4.71
N VAL A 644 -0.17 21.69 -4.36
CA VAL A 644 0.54 20.69 -3.52
C VAL A 644 -0.12 20.55 -2.15
N ASN A 645 -0.49 21.65 -1.50
CA ASN A 645 -1.16 21.62 -0.20
C ASN A 645 -2.55 20.96 -0.25
N GLU A 646 -3.29 21.15 -1.35
CA GLU A 646 -4.58 20.49 -1.57
C GLU A 646 -4.40 18.97 -1.78
N ALA A 647 -3.42 18.56 -2.59
CA ALA A 647 -3.06 17.15 -2.80
C ALA A 647 -2.57 16.47 -1.50
N ALA A 648 -1.65 17.10 -0.77
CA ALA A 648 -1.15 16.60 0.51
C ALA A 648 -2.28 16.43 1.54
N LYS A 649 -3.23 17.36 1.58
CA LYS A 649 -4.42 17.25 2.44
C LYS A 649 -5.29 16.05 2.07
N GLU A 650 -5.46 15.75 0.79
CA GLU A 650 -6.20 14.55 0.34
C GLU A 650 -5.46 13.26 0.73
N LEU A 651 -4.15 13.20 0.47
CA LEU A 651 -3.29 12.06 0.81
C LEU A 651 -3.31 11.73 2.31
N LYS A 652 -3.24 12.75 3.17
CA LYS A 652 -3.37 12.59 4.62
C LYS A 652 -4.72 12.02 5.04
N GLN A 653 -5.81 12.40 4.37
CA GLN A 653 -7.14 11.82 4.63
C GLN A 653 -7.20 10.34 4.23
N LYS A 654 -6.40 9.92 3.24
CA LYS A 654 -6.21 8.52 2.85
C LYS A 654 -5.22 7.77 3.76
N GLY A 655 -4.60 8.45 4.72
CA GLY A 655 -3.61 7.87 5.64
C GLY A 655 -2.23 7.65 5.02
N VAL A 656 -1.92 8.36 3.91
CA VAL A 656 -0.59 8.42 3.30
C VAL A 656 0.20 9.54 3.97
N LYS A 657 1.45 9.26 4.32
CA LYS A 657 2.32 10.18 5.06
C LYS A 657 3.67 10.40 4.40
N ALA A 658 4.29 9.34 3.87
CA ALA A 658 5.46 9.48 3.01
C ALA A 658 5.08 10.19 1.69
N ILE A 659 5.44 11.48 1.57
CA ILE A 659 5.06 12.33 0.41
C ILE A 659 6.31 12.98 -0.19
N ALA A 660 6.52 12.74 -1.48
CA ALA A 660 7.48 13.45 -2.30
C ALA A 660 6.76 14.34 -3.34
N VAL A 661 7.42 15.41 -3.78
CA VAL A 661 6.94 16.29 -4.86
C VAL A 661 7.91 16.20 -6.03
N LEU A 662 7.40 15.87 -7.21
CA LEU A 662 8.06 16.03 -8.50
C LEU A 662 7.74 17.46 -8.98
N ALA A 663 8.66 18.38 -8.77
CA ALA A 663 8.46 19.80 -8.97
C ALA A 663 9.33 20.30 -10.13
N HIS A 664 8.73 20.51 -11.28
CA HIS A 664 9.39 21.19 -12.39
C HIS A 664 9.45 22.70 -12.13
N MET A 665 10.29 23.07 -11.17
CA MET A 665 10.37 24.39 -10.53
C MET A 665 11.83 24.67 -10.15
N THR A 666 12.24 25.93 -10.29
CA THR A 666 13.64 26.33 -10.08
C THR A 666 14.18 26.05 -8.67
N ALA A 667 15.43 25.61 -8.59
CA ALA A 667 16.21 25.56 -7.36
C ALA A 667 17.67 25.98 -7.61
N SER A 668 18.22 26.84 -6.77
CA SER A 668 19.64 27.23 -6.84
C SER A 668 20.28 27.16 -5.46
N GLN A 669 21.48 26.59 -5.39
CA GLN A 669 22.21 26.37 -4.14
C GLN A 669 23.52 27.15 -4.12
N ASN A 670 23.77 27.86 -3.02
CA ASN A 670 25.05 28.48 -2.72
C ASN A 670 25.44 28.16 -1.27
N GLY A 671 26.45 27.30 -1.10
CA GLY A 671 26.76 26.68 0.19
C GLY A 671 25.54 25.93 0.72
N ASP A 672 25.13 26.26 1.95
CA ASP A 672 23.96 25.67 2.61
C ASP A 672 22.64 26.40 2.27
N THR A 673 22.69 27.50 1.50
CA THR A 673 21.50 28.29 1.19
C THR A 673 20.89 27.84 -0.14
N ILE A 674 19.62 27.45 -0.11
CA ILE A 674 18.83 27.12 -1.30
C ILE A 674 17.76 28.19 -1.52
N THR A 675 17.66 28.65 -2.78
CA THR A 675 16.71 29.66 -3.26
C THR A 675 15.95 29.15 -4.49
N GLY A 676 14.99 29.92 -5.00
CA GLY A 676 14.14 29.52 -6.12
C GLY A 676 12.73 29.11 -5.68
N GLU A 677 11.91 28.73 -6.67
CA GLU A 677 10.51 28.37 -6.47
C GLU A 677 10.36 27.10 -5.60
N SER A 678 11.24 26.11 -5.79
CA SER A 678 11.25 24.89 -4.95
C SER A 678 11.60 25.18 -3.48
N ALA A 679 12.46 26.19 -3.23
CA ALA A 679 12.73 26.65 -1.86
C ALA A 679 11.54 27.40 -1.25
N LYS A 680 10.73 28.09 -2.06
CA LYS A 680 9.46 28.68 -1.61
C LYS A 680 8.45 27.59 -1.26
N LEU A 681 8.30 26.58 -2.13
CA LEU A 681 7.45 25.42 -1.88
C LEU A 681 7.85 24.70 -0.59
N ALA A 682 9.15 24.54 -0.33
CA ALA A 682 9.59 23.91 0.92
C ALA A 682 9.19 24.68 2.20
N LYS A 683 9.12 26.01 2.12
CA LYS A 683 8.76 26.90 3.25
C LYS A 683 7.26 27.05 3.46
N GLU A 684 6.49 27.07 2.38
CA GLU A 684 5.05 27.35 2.40
C GLU A 684 4.17 26.09 2.20
N GLY A 685 4.78 25.00 1.75
CA GLY A 685 4.14 23.70 1.57
C GLY A 685 3.89 22.97 2.88
N ASP A 686 2.97 22.00 2.83
CA ASP A 686 2.54 21.20 3.97
C ASP A 686 3.72 20.51 4.68
N ASP A 687 3.67 20.43 6.01
CA ASP A 687 4.73 19.85 6.83
C ASP A 687 4.97 18.36 6.50
N GLU A 688 3.97 17.65 5.99
CA GLU A 688 4.05 16.22 5.60
C GLU A 688 4.87 15.98 4.32
N ILE A 689 5.26 17.03 3.58
CA ILE A 689 6.15 16.86 2.42
C ILE A 689 7.57 16.59 2.89
N ASP A 690 8.16 15.49 2.43
CA ASP A 690 9.49 15.04 2.83
C ASP A 690 10.59 15.43 1.84
N VAL A 691 10.34 15.23 0.55
CA VAL A 691 11.32 15.36 -0.53
C VAL A 691 10.73 16.15 -1.69
N ILE A 692 11.51 17.05 -2.28
CA ILE A 692 11.17 17.82 -3.48
C ILE A 692 12.25 17.54 -4.52
N PHE A 693 11.86 16.91 -5.63
CA PHE A 693 12.69 16.74 -6.81
C PHE A 693 12.46 17.96 -7.71
N ALA A 694 13.45 18.86 -7.77
CA ALA A 694 13.41 20.09 -8.55
C ALA A 694 13.86 19.85 -10.01
N GLY A 695 13.71 20.87 -10.86
CA GLY A 695 14.17 20.86 -12.26
C GLY A 695 14.17 22.27 -12.86
N HIS A 696 14.00 22.37 -14.18
CA HIS A 696 13.76 23.59 -14.96
C HIS A 696 14.99 24.50 -15.17
N ASN A 697 15.81 24.75 -14.14
CA ASN A 697 16.98 25.65 -14.26
C ASN A 697 18.32 24.93 -14.38
N HIS A 698 18.32 23.60 -14.46
CA HIS A 698 19.48 22.79 -14.86
C HIS A 698 20.69 22.94 -13.92
N GLU A 699 20.43 23.16 -12.64
CA GLU A 699 21.44 23.25 -11.57
C GLU A 699 21.63 21.91 -10.84
N VAL A 700 22.72 21.80 -10.09
CA VAL A 700 22.92 20.72 -9.12
C VAL A 700 22.50 21.20 -7.74
N VAL A 701 21.49 20.55 -7.15
CA VAL A 701 21.00 20.89 -5.81
C VAL A 701 20.91 19.63 -4.96
N ASN A 702 21.44 19.70 -3.74
CA ASN A 702 21.32 18.67 -2.72
C ASN A 702 21.43 19.35 -1.34
N GLY A 703 20.29 19.57 -0.70
CA GLY A 703 20.25 20.11 0.65
C GLY A 703 18.84 20.26 1.18
N GLU A 704 18.68 20.82 2.38
CA GLU A 704 17.39 20.91 3.04
C GLU A 704 16.92 22.34 3.25
N VAL A 705 15.61 22.55 3.05
CA VAL A 705 14.92 23.79 3.43
C VAL A 705 13.72 23.41 4.28
N ASN A 706 13.61 23.98 5.48
CA ASN A 706 12.50 23.73 6.39
C ASN A 706 12.26 22.23 6.68
N GLY A 707 13.33 21.45 6.80
CA GLY A 707 13.28 20.01 7.04
C GLY A 707 12.83 19.17 5.84
N LYS A 708 12.74 19.76 4.64
CA LYS A 708 12.42 19.07 3.37
C LYS A 708 13.67 18.98 2.50
N LEU A 709 13.96 17.78 2.01
CA LEU A 709 15.13 17.54 1.15
C LEU A 709 14.81 18.00 -0.27
N ILE A 710 15.64 18.86 -0.84
CA ILE A 710 15.54 19.34 -2.23
C ILE A 710 16.67 18.72 -3.03
N VAL A 711 16.34 18.09 -4.16
CA VAL A 711 17.29 17.39 -5.04
C VAL A 711 17.06 17.80 -6.48
N GLN A 712 18.13 18.14 -7.19
CA GLN A 712 18.14 18.38 -8.63
C GLN A 712 19.44 17.80 -9.24
N ALA A 713 19.30 16.98 -10.27
CA ALA A 713 20.37 16.16 -10.83
C ALA A 713 20.90 16.70 -12.16
N PHE A 714 21.25 17.99 -12.17
CA PHE A 714 21.79 18.68 -13.35
C PHE A 714 20.84 18.63 -14.56
N GLU A 715 21.32 18.30 -15.76
CA GLU A 715 20.56 18.27 -17.03
C GLU A 715 21.11 17.19 -17.97
N TYR A 716 20.35 16.86 -19.03
CA TYR A 716 20.77 16.09 -20.21
C TYR A 716 21.37 14.70 -19.92
N GLY A 717 20.96 14.07 -18.82
CA GLY A 717 21.48 12.77 -18.39
C GLY A 717 22.94 12.81 -17.89
N LYS A 718 23.53 13.99 -17.68
CA LYS A 718 24.90 14.13 -17.14
C LYS A 718 25.01 13.58 -15.70
N ALA A 719 23.91 13.60 -14.96
CA ALA A 719 23.82 13.08 -13.60
C ALA A 719 22.44 12.48 -13.30
N ILE A 720 22.38 11.68 -12.25
CA ILE A 720 21.16 11.11 -11.66
C ILE A 720 21.13 11.42 -10.16
N GLY A 721 19.94 11.63 -9.61
CA GLY A 721 19.76 11.79 -8.17
C GLY A 721 19.51 10.44 -7.51
N GLU A 722 20.24 10.11 -6.45
CA GLU A 722 20.05 8.92 -5.62
C GLU A 722 19.59 9.35 -4.23
N VAL A 723 18.27 9.27 -3.97
CA VAL A 723 17.68 9.64 -2.69
C VAL A 723 17.40 8.39 -1.88
N ASN A 724 18.08 8.24 -0.74
CA ASN A 724 17.91 7.13 0.16
C ASN A 724 17.00 7.57 1.32
N VAL A 725 15.83 6.95 1.43
CA VAL A 725 14.89 7.19 2.52
C VAL A 725 14.66 5.93 3.35
N THR A 726 14.24 6.12 4.59
CA THR A 726 13.82 5.05 5.48
C THR A 726 12.37 5.28 5.85
N LEU A 727 11.50 4.35 5.47
CA LEU A 727 10.08 4.36 5.78
C LEU A 727 9.83 3.64 7.11
N ASP A 728 8.99 4.20 7.98
CA ASP A 728 8.59 3.52 9.21
C ASP A 728 7.22 2.85 9.05
N ARG A 729 7.14 1.52 9.19
CA ARG A 729 5.91 0.71 9.03
C ARG A 729 4.78 1.10 9.97
N LYS A 730 5.11 1.70 11.13
CA LYS A 730 4.11 2.04 12.15
C LYS A 730 3.44 3.38 11.84
N THR A 731 4.23 4.37 11.48
CA THR A 731 3.77 5.72 11.14
C THR A 731 3.35 5.82 9.68
N LYS A 732 3.91 4.97 8.80
CA LYS A 732 3.83 4.99 7.34
C LYS A 732 4.50 6.21 6.70
N ASP A 733 5.51 6.73 7.38
CA ASP A 733 6.15 8.02 7.11
C ASP A 733 7.65 7.86 6.85
N ILE A 734 8.27 8.86 6.21
CA ILE A 734 9.72 8.91 6.02
C ILE A 734 10.37 9.42 7.32
N VAL A 735 11.22 8.60 7.94
CA VAL A 735 11.89 8.93 9.20
C VAL A 735 13.36 9.30 9.06
N LYS A 736 13.97 8.97 7.91
CA LYS A 736 15.33 9.36 7.53
C LYS A 736 15.38 9.60 6.03
N LYS A 737 16.18 10.57 5.61
CA LYS A 737 16.42 10.88 4.20
C LYS A 737 17.83 11.42 4.00
N SER A 738 18.42 11.08 2.88
CA SER A 738 19.67 11.64 2.37
C SER A 738 19.69 11.52 0.85
N ALA A 739 20.51 12.34 0.19
CA ALA A 739 20.67 12.26 -1.26
C ALA A 739 22.15 12.32 -1.67
N ASN A 740 22.43 11.74 -2.83
CA ASN A 740 23.67 11.89 -3.56
C ASN A 740 23.36 12.23 -5.02
N ILE A 741 24.18 13.08 -5.64
CA ILE A 741 24.13 13.32 -7.09
C ILE A 741 25.24 12.49 -7.73
N GLN A 742 24.84 11.51 -8.52
CA GLN A 742 25.76 10.61 -9.21
C GLN A 742 25.93 11.10 -10.66
N TYR A 743 27.12 11.62 -10.97
CA TYR A 743 27.47 11.92 -12.36
C TYR A 743 27.65 10.62 -13.16
N VAL A 744 27.16 10.61 -14.40
CA VAL A 744 27.18 9.46 -15.30
C VAL A 744 28.51 9.44 -16.04
N ASP A 745 29.57 8.97 -15.38
CA ASP A 745 30.92 8.89 -15.93
C ASP A 745 31.06 7.68 -16.84
N GLN A 746 31.31 7.90 -18.13
CA GLN A 746 31.40 6.83 -19.12
C GLN A 746 32.63 5.93 -18.92
N ALA A 747 33.69 6.41 -18.24
CA ALA A 747 34.85 5.59 -17.94
C ALA A 747 34.60 4.60 -16.79
N GLY A 748 33.56 4.85 -15.98
CA GLY A 748 33.24 4.08 -14.77
C GLY A 748 32.35 2.85 -15.00
N ILE A 749 31.75 2.70 -16.18
CA ILE A 749 30.74 1.67 -16.43
C ILE A 749 30.71 1.24 -17.90
N GLU A 750 30.27 0.02 -18.17
CA GLU A 750 29.90 -0.39 -19.53
C GLU A 750 28.47 0.07 -19.82
N LYS A 751 28.22 0.53 -21.05
CA LYS A 751 26.88 0.92 -21.50
C LYS A 751 25.88 -0.25 -21.42
N ASP A 752 24.63 0.06 -21.10
CA ASP A 752 23.56 -0.93 -21.12
C ASP A 752 23.31 -1.38 -22.57
N LYS A 753 23.29 -2.70 -22.77
CA LYS A 753 23.23 -3.26 -24.11
C LYS A 753 21.90 -2.94 -24.82
N GLU A 754 20.79 -2.99 -24.10
CA GLU A 754 19.47 -2.83 -24.70
C GLU A 754 19.21 -1.37 -25.06
N ALA A 755 19.52 -0.45 -24.15
CA ALA A 755 19.49 0.98 -24.42
C ALA A 755 20.43 1.37 -25.58
N ALA A 756 21.63 0.77 -25.65
CA ALA A 756 22.55 1.01 -26.75
C ALA A 756 22.03 0.49 -28.10
N ASP A 757 21.30 -0.63 -28.10
CA ASP A 757 20.66 -1.19 -29.30
C ASP A 757 19.48 -0.30 -29.77
N ILE A 758 18.69 0.26 -28.83
CA ILE A 758 17.64 1.26 -29.12
C ILE A 758 18.23 2.51 -29.77
N LEU A 759 19.27 3.10 -29.16
CA LEU A 759 19.98 4.26 -29.73
C LEU A 759 20.55 3.97 -31.11
N ALA A 760 21.14 2.78 -31.31
CA ALA A 760 21.69 2.41 -32.62
C ALA A 760 20.60 2.24 -33.70
N HIS A 761 19.42 1.76 -33.31
CA HIS A 761 18.28 1.61 -34.21
C HIS A 761 17.82 2.97 -34.74
N TYR A 762 17.46 3.89 -33.85
CA TYR A 762 16.95 5.21 -34.23
C TYR A 762 18.03 6.10 -34.83
N GLY A 763 19.27 6.00 -34.36
CA GLY A 763 20.40 6.74 -34.94
C GLY A 763 20.59 6.41 -36.42
N LYS A 764 20.40 5.14 -36.81
CA LYS A 764 20.47 4.72 -38.22
C LYS A 764 19.30 5.24 -39.06
N GLU A 765 18.13 5.41 -38.45
CA GLU A 765 16.95 5.91 -39.15
C GLU A 765 17.08 7.39 -39.50
N VAL A 766 17.62 8.19 -38.59
CA VAL A 766 17.81 9.64 -38.79
C VAL A 766 19.14 10.01 -39.46
N GLU A 767 20.12 9.10 -39.50
CA GLU A 767 21.47 9.30 -40.07
C GLU A 767 21.47 10.07 -41.40
N PRO A 768 20.62 9.73 -42.40
CA PRO A 768 20.66 10.37 -43.71
C PRO A 768 20.32 11.86 -43.67
N ILE A 769 19.55 12.29 -42.66
CA ILE A 769 19.14 13.69 -42.48
C ILE A 769 20.24 14.43 -41.72
N ILE A 770 20.68 13.86 -40.58
CA ILE A 770 21.56 14.57 -39.66
C ILE A 770 23.00 14.72 -40.18
N SER A 771 23.45 13.80 -41.04
CA SER A 771 24.83 13.78 -41.56
C SER A 771 25.04 14.66 -42.79
N GLU A 772 23.99 15.32 -43.29
CA GLU A 772 24.11 16.22 -44.44
C GLU A 772 25.03 17.39 -44.08
N VAL A 773 26.17 17.52 -44.75
CA VAL A 773 27.05 18.70 -44.62
C VAL A 773 26.43 19.87 -45.38
N VAL A 774 26.15 20.96 -44.68
CA VAL A 774 25.48 22.15 -45.21
C VAL A 774 26.42 23.36 -45.31
N GLY A 775 27.59 23.33 -44.66
CA GLY A 775 28.60 24.40 -44.72
C GLY A 775 29.91 24.05 -44.02
N GLU A 776 30.77 25.06 -43.81
CA GLU A 776 32.06 24.93 -43.11
C GLU A 776 32.24 26.14 -42.17
N ALA A 777 32.40 25.89 -40.87
CA ALA A 777 32.71 26.91 -39.86
C ALA A 777 34.23 27.09 -39.74
N GLY A 778 34.74 28.27 -40.08
CA GLY A 778 36.16 28.60 -39.99
C GLY A 778 36.67 28.80 -38.56
N VAL A 779 35.76 29.09 -37.63
CA VAL A 779 36.00 29.30 -36.20
C VAL A 779 34.87 28.69 -35.38
N LYS A 780 35.14 28.38 -34.11
CA LYS A 780 34.08 28.09 -33.15
C LYS A 780 33.24 29.34 -32.94
N MET A 781 31.92 29.22 -32.97
CA MET A 781 30.97 30.30 -32.77
C MET A 781 30.16 30.03 -31.51
N GLU A 782 30.35 30.89 -30.51
CA GLU A 782 29.61 30.82 -29.26
C GLU A 782 28.17 31.32 -29.44
N GLY A 783 27.22 30.63 -28.83
CA GLY A 783 25.78 30.92 -28.86
C GLY A 783 25.18 31.14 -27.47
N GLY A 784 23.85 31.08 -27.39
CA GLY A 784 23.08 31.22 -26.15
C GLY A 784 22.81 32.68 -25.75
N TYR A 785 22.63 32.90 -24.45
CA TYR A 785 22.35 34.23 -23.87
C TYR A 785 23.50 35.20 -24.10
N SER A 786 23.17 36.39 -24.60
CA SER A 786 24.17 37.38 -25.00
C SER A 786 24.87 38.05 -23.81
N ASN A 787 24.21 38.13 -22.64
CA ASN A 787 24.73 38.58 -21.34
C ASN A 787 25.30 40.00 -21.30
N ASP A 788 26.42 40.26 -21.97
CA ASP A 788 27.12 41.54 -21.95
C ASP A 788 27.31 42.20 -23.33
N GLY A 789 26.94 41.51 -24.42
CA GLY A 789 27.02 41.99 -25.80
C GLY A 789 26.61 40.91 -26.80
N ASP A 790 26.80 41.15 -28.10
CA ASP A 790 26.45 40.18 -29.13
C ASP A 790 27.32 38.91 -29.11
N THR A 791 26.79 37.81 -29.63
CA THR A 791 27.48 36.51 -29.76
C THR A 791 27.68 36.15 -31.23
N PRO A 792 28.80 35.49 -31.61
CA PRO A 792 29.07 35.14 -33.00
C PRO A 792 27.96 34.29 -33.65
N LEU A 793 27.48 33.25 -32.97
CA LEU A 793 26.45 32.36 -33.52
C LEU A 793 25.08 33.05 -33.54
N GLY A 794 24.77 33.86 -32.52
CA GLY A 794 23.57 34.67 -32.49
C GLY A 794 23.48 35.66 -33.66
N ASN A 795 24.62 36.29 -34.01
CA ASN A 795 24.71 37.17 -35.17
C ASN A 795 24.47 36.43 -36.49
N LEU A 796 25.06 35.24 -36.66
CA LEU A 796 24.85 34.39 -37.84
C LEU A 796 23.36 34.04 -38.02
N ILE A 797 22.70 33.60 -36.94
CA ILE A 797 21.28 33.22 -36.96
C ILE A 797 20.40 34.44 -37.25
N ALA A 798 20.62 35.56 -36.57
CA ALA A 798 19.85 36.78 -36.82
C ALA A 798 20.02 37.31 -38.25
N ASP A 799 21.24 37.21 -38.81
CA ASP A 799 21.48 37.54 -40.22
C ASP A 799 20.74 36.57 -41.17
N GLY A 800 20.72 35.28 -40.86
CA GLY A 800 19.97 34.27 -41.62
C GLY A 800 18.47 34.51 -41.61
N MET A 801 17.90 34.83 -40.44
CA MET A 801 16.49 35.21 -40.30
C MET A 801 16.16 36.44 -41.15
N ARG A 802 17.01 37.48 -41.08
CA ARG A 802 16.85 38.72 -41.86
C ARG A 802 16.98 38.46 -43.35
N TYR A 803 17.94 37.63 -43.76
CA TYR A 803 18.18 37.23 -45.15
C TYR A 803 16.98 36.48 -45.73
N SER A 804 16.49 35.45 -45.02
CA SER A 804 15.38 34.60 -45.44
C SER A 804 14.08 35.40 -45.61
N MET A 805 13.76 36.25 -44.63
CA MET A 805 12.51 37.03 -44.62
C MET A 805 12.60 38.37 -45.38
N LYS A 806 13.79 38.73 -45.87
CA LYS A 806 14.09 40.01 -46.54
C LYS A 806 13.62 41.22 -45.71
N SER A 807 13.91 41.20 -44.41
CA SER A 807 13.49 42.23 -43.47
C SER A 807 14.59 43.28 -43.22
N ASP A 808 14.19 44.42 -42.67
CA ASP A 808 15.12 45.47 -42.23
C ASP A 808 15.92 44.99 -41.02
N PHE A 809 15.24 44.39 -40.05
CA PHE A 809 15.80 43.92 -38.78
C PHE A 809 15.44 42.45 -38.51
N ALA A 810 16.23 41.80 -37.66
CA ALA A 810 15.86 40.54 -37.04
C ALA A 810 16.33 40.46 -35.59
N MET A 811 15.61 39.67 -34.77
CA MET A 811 15.98 39.38 -33.38
C MET A 811 15.75 37.90 -33.07
N MET A 812 16.73 37.26 -32.43
CA MET A 812 16.67 35.88 -31.94
C MET A 812 16.88 35.87 -30.42
N ASN A 813 15.99 35.21 -29.67
CA ASN A 813 16.14 35.07 -28.23
C ASN A 813 17.26 34.07 -27.86
N GLY A 814 18.06 34.40 -26.83
CA GLY A 814 19.19 33.57 -26.42
C GLY A 814 18.78 32.15 -26.01
N GLY A 815 17.64 32.01 -25.33
CA GLY A 815 17.10 30.70 -24.94
C GLY A 815 16.73 29.77 -26.12
N GLY A 816 16.59 30.32 -27.33
CA GLY A 816 16.35 29.58 -28.56
C GLY A 816 17.62 29.00 -29.20
N ILE A 817 18.81 29.35 -28.69
CA ILE A 817 20.12 28.90 -29.19
C ILE A 817 20.72 27.95 -28.16
N ARG A 818 20.71 26.64 -28.43
CA ARG A 818 20.91 25.60 -27.40
C ARG A 818 22.34 25.08 -27.26
N GLN A 819 23.19 25.31 -28.24
CA GLN A 819 24.60 24.93 -28.19
C GLN A 819 25.49 25.88 -28.99
N ASN A 820 26.81 25.69 -28.85
CA ASN A 820 27.80 26.36 -29.70
C ASN A 820 27.94 25.63 -31.03
N LEU A 821 28.42 26.34 -32.06
CA LEU A 821 28.85 25.72 -33.31
C LEU A 821 30.37 25.55 -33.29
N GLU A 822 30.85 24.32 -33.36
CA GLU A 822 32.28 24.03 -33.38
C GLU A 822 32.91 24.34 -34.75
N LYS A 823 34.24 24.49 -34.77
CA LYS A 823 34.99 24.69 -36.01
C LYS A 823 35.02 23.41 -36.85
N GLY A 824 34.82 23.54 -38.16
CA GLY A 824 34.89 22.44 -39.13
C GLY A 824 33.62 22.32 -39.98
N PRO A 825 33.36 21.14 -40.57
CA PRO A 825 32.14 20.90 -41.34
C PRO A 825 30.90 21.15 -40.48
N ILE A 826 29.94 21.90 -41.03
CA ILE A 826 28.65 22.15 -40.41
C ILE A 826 27.67 21.14 -40.99
N THR A 827 27.11 20.28 -40.16
CA THR A 827 26.04 19.37 -40.56
C THR A 827 24.66 19.94 -40.27
N TRP A 828 23.63 19.42 -40.93
CA TRP A 828 22.24 19.74 -40.60
C TRP A 828 21.93 19.39 -39.14
N GLY A 829 22.45 18.26 -38.64
CA GLY A 829 22.31 17.85 -37.24
C GLY A 829 22.93 18.84 -36.25
N ASP A 830 24.06 19.46 -36.59
CA ASP A 830 24.68 20.50 -35.76
C ASP A 830 23.75 21.72 -35.62
N LEU A 831 23.17 22.17 -36.73
CA LEU A 831 22.24 23.31 -36.74
C LEU A 831 20.92 22.97 -36.03
N PHE A 832 20.40 21.76 -36.19
CA PHE A 832 19.21 21.30 -35.47
C PHE A 832 19.44 21.33 -33.96
N ASN A 833 20.56 20.77 -33.49
CA ASN A 833 20.89 20.79 -32.07
C ASN A 833 21.08 22.23 -31.53
N ILE A 834 21.36 23.22 -32.39
CA ILE A 834 21.38 24.66 -32.04
C ILE A 834 19.96 25.24 -31.97
N GLN A 835 19.08 24.94 -32.94
CA GLN A 835 17.69 25.43 -33.03
C GLN A 835 16.67 24.26 -33.08
N PRO A 836 16.40 23.56 -31.97
CA PRO A 836 15.64 22.29 -31.99
C PRO A 836 14.12 22.45 -31.89
N PHE A 837 13.60 23.68 -31.85
CA PHE A 837 12.19 23.94 -31.46
C PHE A 837 11.20 23.91 -32.62
N GLY A 838 11.68 23.83 -33.87
CA GLY A 838 10.82 23.89 -35.05
C GLY A 838 9.98 25.18 -35.11
N ASN A 839 10.52 26.28 -34.58
CA ASN A 839 9.82 27.56 -34.63
C ASN A 839 9.71 28.04 -36.08
N VAL A 840 8.72 28.86 -36.39
CA VAL A 840 8.61 29.50 -37.71
C VAL A 840 8.92 30.98 -37.62
N LEU A 841 9.52 31.54 -38.66
CA LEU A 841 9.80 32.97 -38.72
C LEU A 841 8.51 33.78 -38.87
N VAL A 842 8.44 34.91 -38.16
CA VAL A 842 7.34 35.88 -38.25
C VAL A 842 7.94 37.25 -38.49
N LYS A 843 7.58 37.85 -39.62
CA LYS A 843 7.93 39.22 -39.98
C LYS A 843 6.78 40.15 -39.61
N LEU A 844 7.10 41.25 -38.92
CA LEU A 844 6.16 42.25 -38.41
C LEU A 844 6.57 43.63 -38.92
N GLU A 845 5.59 44.51 -39.13
CA GLU A 845 5.84 45.94 -39.30
C GLU A 845 5.84 46.65 -37.94
N ILE A 846 6.88 47.45 -37.68
CA ILE A 846 7.05 48.27 -36.46
C ILE A 846 7.47 49.70 -36.82
N LYS A 847 7.21 50.66 -35.93
CA LYS A 847 7.84 51.99 -36.02
C LYS A 847 9.25 51.97 -35.43
N GLY A 848 10.14 52.83 -35.93
CA GLY A 848 11.50 52.95 -35.39
C GLY A 848 11.54 53.20 -33.87
N LYS A 849 10.57 53.97 -33.34
CA LYS A 849 10.42 54.19 -31.89
C LYS A 849 10.01 52.93 -31.11
N ASP A 850 9.31 52.00 -31.73
CA ASP A 850 8.83 50.76 -31.09
C ASP A 850 10.02 49.85 -30.75
N LEU A 851 11.10 49.95 -31.55
CA LEU A 851 12.33 49.18 -31.34
C LEU A 851 12.97 49.45 -29.96
N VAL A 852 12.86 50.69 -29.46
CA VAL A 852 13.34 51.05 -28.12
C VAL A 852 12.60 50.25 -27.05
N GLU A 853 11.26 50.23 -27.11
CA GLU A 853 10.46 49.51 -26.12
C GLU A 853 10.70 47.99 -26.18
N ILE A 854 10.85 47.43 -27.39
CA ILE A 854 11.16 46.01 -27.59
C ILE A 854 12.54 45.66 -27.01
N ILE A 855 13.56 46.48 -27.27
CA ILE A 855 14.92 46.24 -26.77
C ILE A 855 14.97 46.37 -25.25
N GLU A 856 14.36 47.40 -24.67
CA GLU A 856 14.42 47.61 -23.22
C GLU A 856 13.68 46.52 -22.43
N ALA A 857 12.61 45.95 -22.99
CA ALA A 857 11.80 44.94 -22.30
C ALA A 857 12.54 43.61 -22.06
N GLN A 858 13.55 43.29 -22.87
CA GLN A 858 14.31 42.05 -22.72
C GLN A 858 15.51 42.17 -21.79
N ILE A 859 16.03 43.38 -21.56
CA ILE A 859 17.26 43.57 -20.78
C ILE A 859 16.94 43.34 -19.30
N SER A 860 17.63 42.37 -18.69
CA SER A 860 17.40 42.00 -17.29
C SER A 860 18.68 42.00 -16.46
N PRO A 861 18.58 42.12 -15.11
CA PRO A 861 19.75 41.98 -14.24
C PRO A 861 20.44 40.61 -14.34
N GLN A 862 19.68 39.55 -14.66
CA GLN A 862 20.17 38.18 -14.69
C GLN A 862 20.90 37.85 -15.99
N PHE A 863 20.36 38.28 -17.13
CA PHE A 863 20.85 37.89 -18.47
C PHE A 863 21.38 39.06 -19.28
N GLY A 864 21.42 40.28 -18.73
CA GLY A 864 21.65 41.50 -19.51
C GLY A 864 20.78 41.51 -20.77
N PRO A 865 21.31 41.89 -21.94
CA PRO A 865 20.66 41.66 -23.21
C PRO A 865 20.50 40.16 -23.54
N ASP A 866 19.28 39.74 -23.85
CA ASP A 866 18.94 38.40 -24.30
C ASP A 866 18.97 38.24 -25.82
N TYR A 867 18.56 39.27 -26.57
CA TYR A 867 18.36 39.12 -28.02
C TYR A 867 19.67 39.28 -28.79
N SER A 868 19.94 38.32 -29.67
CA SER A 868 20.87 38.49 -30.79
C SER A 868 20.16 39.28 -31.89
N ILE A 869 20.87 40.20 -32.57
CA ILE A 869 20.25 41.18 -33.47
C ILE A 869 20.90 41.24 -34.85
N SER A 870 20.13 41.64 -35.85
CA SER A 870 20.62 41.95 -37.20
C SER A 870 19.97 43.21 -37.76
N GLY A 871 20.70 43.95 -38.58
CA GLY A 871 20.22 45.15 -39.31
C GLY A 871 20.33 46.48 -38.54
N PHE A 872 20.73 46.45 -37.27
CA PHE A 872 20.97 47.64 -36.44
C PHE A 872 21.98 47.34 -35.33
N SER A 873 22.45 48.39 -34.65
CA SER A 873 23.25 48.31 -33.42
C SER A 873 22.71 49.25 -32.36
N TYR A 874 22.92 48.92 -31.08
CA TYR A 874 22.53 49.80 -29.99
C TYR A 874 23.51 49.76 -28.82
N SER A 875 23.48 50.84 -28.03
CA SER A 875 24.10 50.85 -26.71
C SER A 875 23.05 51.05 -25.62
N TYR A 876 23.28 50.46 -24.44
CA TYR A 876 22.38 50.58 -23.29
C TYR A 876 23.14 50.97 -22.03
N ASP A 877 22.44 51.64 -21.11
CA ASP A 877 22.95 51.93 -19.78
C ASP A 877 22.86 50.65 -18.91
N PRO A 878 23.98 50.11 -18.41
CA PRO A 878 23.97 48.86 -17.63
C PRO A 878 23.34 49.00 -16.23
N VAL A 879 23.00 50.22 -15.79
CA VAL A 879 22.33 50.48 -14.50
C VAL A 879 20.83 50.62 -14.69
N THR A 880 20.39 51.38 -15.70
CA THR A 880 18.96 51.66 -15.92
C THR A 880 18.32 50.70 -16.93
N TYR A 881 19.13 49.94 -17.67
CA TYR A 881 18.71 49.05 -18.77
C TYR A 881 17.97 49.78 -19.90
N LYS A 882 18.19 51.09 -20.03
CA LYS A 882 17.62 51.95 -21.07
C LYS A 882 18.53 52.06 -22.27
N VAL A 883 17.94 52.15 -23.45
CA VAL A 883 18.70 52.35 -24.70
C VAL A 883 19.24 53.78 -24.73
N VAL A 884 20.52 53.92 -25.02
CA VAL A 884 21.26 55.20 -25.07
C VAL A 884 21.48 55.66 -26.51
N ASP A 885 21.86 54.74 -27.40
CA ASP A 885 22.10 55.01 -28.81
C ASP A 885 21.56 53.86 -29.65
N LEU A 886 20.99 54.17 -30.82
CA LEU A 886 20.35 53.20 -31.71
C LEU A 886 20.58 53.60 -33.16
N LYS A 887 21.31 52.76 -33.89
CA LYS A 887 21.84 53.06 -35.23
C LYS A 887 21.57 51.95 -36.23
N LEU A 888 21.41 52.31 -37.49
CA LEU A 888 21.47 51.40 -38.61
C LEU A 888 22.91 50.93 -38.85
N THR A 889 23.08 49.89 -39.67
CA THR A 889 24.40 49.31 -39.97
C THR A 889 25.36 50.27 -40.69
N ASP A 890 24.84 51.30 -41.36
CA ASP A 890 25.63 52.38 -41.98
C ASP A 890 26.06 53.48 -40.98
N GLY A 891 25.66 53.36 -39.71
CA GLY A 891 25.96 54.29 -38.63
C GLY A 891 24.98 55.45 -38.48
N SER A 892 23.98 55.58 -39.38
CA SER A 892 22.92 56.58 -39.26
C SER A 892 21.92 56.23 -38.14
N ALA A 893 21.22 57.23 -37.60
CA ALA A 893 20.22 57.01 -36.55
C ALA A 893 18.95 56.35 -37.12
N VAL A 894 18.32 55.46 -36.34
CA VAL A 894 17.01 54.89 -36.70
C VAL A 894 15.93 55.97 -36.67
N ALA A 895 15.19 56.14 -37.75
CA ALA A 895 14.15 57.16 -37.86
C ALA A 895 12.86 56.71 -37.12
N PHE A 896 12.50 57.39 -36.04
CA PHE A 896 11.46 56.93 -35.11
C PHE A 896 10.05 56.80 -35.71
N ASP A 897 9.67 57.64 -36.67
CA ASP A 897 8.35 57.60 -37.31
C ASP A 897 8.29 56.73 -38.58
N GLN A 898 9.45 56.31 -39.08
CA GLN A 898 9.55 55.40 -40.21
C GLN A 898 9.07 54.00 -39.82
N THR A 899 8.40 53.33 -40.76
CA THR A 899 8.04 51.91 -40.61
C THR A 899 9.20 51.05 -41.08
N TYR A 900 9.54 50.05 -40.29
CA TYR A 900 10.54 49.01 -40.60
C TYR A 900 9.91 47.63 -40.44
N THR A 901 10.52 46.63 -41.07
CA THR A 901 10.18 45.22 -40.92
C THR A 901 11.12 44.54 -39.93
N LEU A 902 10.55 43.87 -38.92
CA LEU A 902 11.26 43.10 -37.89
C LEU A 902 10.89 41.62 -38.03
N THR A 903 11.88 40.76 -38.22
CA THR A 903 11.72 39.31 -38.18
C THR A 903 12.11 38.75 -36.81
N VAL A 904 11.24 37.96 -36.22
CA VAL A 904 11.49 37.16 -35.02
C VAL A 904 10.99 35.74 -35.24
N ASN A 905 11.19 34.82 -34.31
CA ASN A 905 10.46 33.54 -34.34
C ASN A 905 9.03 33.70 -33.79
N ASN A 906 8.13 32.77 -34.13
CA ASN A 906 6.73 32.77 -33.73
C ASN A 906 6.51 32.72 -32.22
N PHE A 907 7.39 32.06 -31.47
CA PHE A 907 7.38 32.11 -30.01
C PHE A 907 7.51 33.55 -29.51
N MET A 908 8.55 34.27 -29.93
CA MET A 908 8.75 35.69 -29.59
C MET A 908 7.62 36.59 -30.07
N ALA A 909 7.05 36.31 -31.24
CA ALA A 909 5.96 37.11 -31.81
C ALA A 909 4.64 36.99 -31.03
N THR A 910 4.39 35.85 -30.40
CA THR A 910 3.10 35.52 -29.77
C THR A 910 3.15 35.47 -28.24
N ALA A 911 4.33 35.33 -27.64
CA ALA A 911 4.50 35.26 -26.20
C ALA A 911 4.00 36.53 -25.49
N THR A 912 3.23 36.32 -24.41
CA THR A 912 2.56 37.40 -23.66
C THR A 912 3.30 37.84 -22.40
N GLY A 913 4.43 37.20 -22.08
CA GLY A 913 5.29 37.59 -20.96
C GLY A 913 5.86 39.00 -21.17
N SER A 914 6.13 39.74 -20.10
CA SER A 914 6.57 41.15 -20.16
C SER A 914 7.78 41.39 -21.08
N LYS A 915 8.65 40.39 -21.19
CA LYS A 915 9.82 40.36 -22.07
C LYS A 915 9.46 40.45 -23.56
N TYR A 916 8.49 39.66 -24.03
CA TYR A 916 8.15 39.52 -25.45
C TYR A 916 6.89 40.29 -25.85
N ALA A 917 6.01 40.61 -24.88
CA ALA A 917 4.74 41.27 -25.11
C ALA A 917 4.80 42.55 -25.97
N PRO A 918 5.84 43.40 -25.91
CA PRO A 918 5.96 44.55 -26.82
C PRO A 918 5.99 44.15 -28.30
N ILE A 919 6.60 43.02 -28.66
CA ILE A 919 6.73 42.57 -30.06
C ILE A 919 5.35 42.38 -30.68
N GLY A 920 4.50 41.53 -30.09
CA GLY A 920 3.15 41.27 -30.60
C GLY A 920 2.19 42.47 -30.46
N ARG A 921 2.35 43.30 -29.42
CA ARG A 921 1.50 44.48 -29.21
C ARG A 921 1.79 45.60 -30.22
N LEU A 922 3.07 45.90 -30.46
CA LEU A 922 3.51 46.98 -31.32
C LEU A 922 3.53 46.56 -32.79
N GLY A 923 3.93 45.31 -33.05
CA GLY A 923 3.94 44.71 -34.37
C GLY A 923 2.57 44.76 -35.06
N LYS A 924 2.60 44.98 -36.37
CA LYS A 924 1.44 44.94 -37.28
C LYS A 924 1.75 44.05 -38.46
N ASN A 925 0.70 43.64 -39.18
CA ASN A 925 0.80 42.91 -40.45
C ASN A 925 1.74 41.69 -40.39
N PRO A 926 1.50 40.72 -39.48
CA PRO A 926 2.36 39.53 -39.38
C PRO A 926 2.35 38.72 -40.67
N GLU A 927 3.55 38.36 -41.14
CA GLU A 927 3.79 37.45 -42.27
C GLU A 927 4.61 36.26 -41.76
N THR A 928 4.06 35.05 -41.89
CA THR A 928 4.73 33.80 -41.52
C THR A 928 5.66 33.35 -42.63
N GLY A 929 6.88 32.94 -42.25
CA GLY A 929 7.94 32.44 -43.11
C GLY A 929 8.20 30.94 -42.94
N PRO A 930 9.39 30.47 -43.39
CA PRO A 930 9.83 29.09 -43.18
C PRO A 930 10.17 28.81 -41.70
N GLU A 931 10.49 27.56 -41.43
CA GLU A 931 11.07 27.14 -40.14
C GLU A 931 12.39 27.89 -39.89
N ASP A 932 12.66 28.25 -38.64
CA ASP A 932 13.85 29.03 -38.27
C ASP A 932 15.15 28.26 -38.53
N LEU A 933 15.14 26.95 -38.30
CA LEU A 933 16.22 26.06 -38.70
C LEU A 933 16.44 26.03 -40.22
N GLU A 934 15.37 25.89 -41.01
CA GLU A 934 15.46 25.87 -42.48
C GLU A 934 16.06 27.19 -42.99
N ALA A 935 15.64 28.33 -42.42
CA ALA A 935 16.21 29.63 -42.74
C ALA A 935 17.72 29.71 -42.43
N THR A 936 18.16 29.16 -41.30
CA THR A 936 19.59 29.11 -40.94
C THR A 936 20.38 28.17 -41.86
N VAL A 937 19.83 26.99 -42.17
CA VAL A 937 20.44 26.02 -43.11
C VAL A 937 20.62 26.66 -44.49
N ASP A 938 19.59 27.30 -45.01
CA ASP A 938 19.65 27.97 -46.31
C ASP A 938 20.63 29.13 -46.32
N PHE A 939 20.69 29.89 -45.22
CA PHE A 939 21.67 30.96 -45.09
C PHE A 939 23.11 30.42 -45.05
N VAL A 940 23.38 29.35 -44.32
CA VAL A 940 24.68 28.67 -44.30
C VAL A 940 25.04 28.13 -45.68
N LYS A 941 24.10 27.50 -46.38
CA LYS A 941 24.29 27.02 -47.77
C LYS A 941 24.57 28.17 -48.75
N SER A 942 24.05 29.37 -48.49
CA SER A 942 24.26 30.55 -49.34
C SER A 942 25.73 31.02 -49.42
N PHE A 943 26.58 30.58 -48.48
CA PHE A 943 28.02 30.81 -48.53
C PHE A 943 28.76 29.90 -49.53
N GLU A 944 28.06 29.00 -50.24
CA GLU A 944 28.58 28.14 -51.30
C GLU A 944 29.84 27.33 -50.89
N GLY A 945 29.88 26.88 -49.63
CA GLY A 945 31.00 26.12 -49.07
C GLY A 945 32.21 26.96 -48.65
N ALA A 946 32.13 28.29 -48.71
CA ALA A 946 33.14 29.16 -48.12
C ALA A 946 33.20 28.96 -46.60
N SER A 947 34.40 29.09 -46.04
CA SER A 947 34.60 28.99 -44.59
C SER A 947 33.98 30.20 -43.89
N ILE A 948 32.91 29.95 -43.13
CA ILE A 948 32.10 30.97 -42.46
C ILE A 948 32.82 31.42 -41.19
N VAL A 949 33.01 32.73 -41.03
CA VAL A 949 33.65 33.33 -39.86
C VAL A 949 32.78 34.47 -39.33
N TYR A 950 32.16 34.24 -38.18
CA TYR A 950 31.48 35.26 -37.39
C TYR A 950 32.27 35.49 -36.10
N GLN A 951 32.28 36.73 -35.61
CA GLN A 951 32.89 37.13 -34.34
C GLN A 951 31.92 38.07 -33.60
N LYS A 952 32.28 38.49 -32.39
CA LYS A 952 31.61 39.63 -31.75
C LYS A 952 31.89 40.88 -32.59
N GLU A 953 30.84 41.50 -33.08
CA GLU A 953 30.89 42.67 -33.98
C GLU A 953 30.60 43.98 -33.24
N GLY A 954 30.19 43.90 -31.97
CA GLY A 954 29.80 45.06 -31.18
C GLY A 954 28.44 45.59 -31.62
N ARG A 955 27.53 44.71 -32.07
CA ARG A 955 26.14 45.10 -32.39
C ARG A 955 25.41 45.58 -31.13
N ILE A 956 25.79 45.07 -29.97
CA ILE A 956 25.21 45.42 -28.66
C ILE A 956 26.35 45.84 -27.72
N GLN A 957 26.26 47.06 -27.17
CA GLN A 957 27.33 47.61 -26.33
C GLN A 957 26.80 48.25 -25.04
N LYS A 958 27.58 48.18 -23.96
CA LYS A 958 27.33 49.01 -22.77
C LYS A 958 27.76 50.44 -23.06
N ALA A 959 26.91 51.41 -22.77
CA ALA A 959 27.27 52.82 -22.87
C ALA A 959 28.43 53.13 -21.88
N LYS A 960 29.44 53.89 -22.33
CA LYS A 960 30.52 54.35 -21.46
C LYS A 960 29.92 55.27 -20.39
N GLN A 961 30.15 54.96 -19.12
CA GLN A 961 29.88 55.92 -18.05
C GLN A 961 30.79 57.12 -18.26
N GLU A 962 30.22 58.29 -18.51
CA GLU A 962 30.96 59.52 -18.26
C GLU A 962 31.29 59.53 -16.77
N GLU A 963 32.58 59.44 -16.43
CA GLU A 963 33.04 59.80 -15.10
C GLU A 963 32.54 61.22 -14.85
N LYS A 964 31.46 61.35 -14.07
CA LYS A 964 31.15 62.61 -13.42
C LYS A 964 32.34 62.90 -12.52
N ALA A 965 33.27 63.71 -13.05
CA ALA A 965 34.30 64.35 -12.27
C ALA A 965 33.63 64.95 -11.04
N ALA A 966 33.98 64.44 -9.87
CA ALA A 966 33.54 65.00 -8.62
C ALA A 966 34.09 66.43 -8.53
N SER A 967 33.20 67.42 -8.64
CA SER A 967 33.42 68.81 -8.24
C SER A 967 32.20 69.33 -7.51
#